data_AF-B6W3N6-F1
#
_entry.id   AF-B6W3N6-F1
#
_cell.length_a   1.000
_cell.length_b   1.000
_cell.length_c   1.000
_cell.angle_alpha   90.00
_cell.angle_beta   90.00
_cell.angle_gamma   90.00
#
_symmetry.space_group_name_H-M   'P 1'
#
loop_
_entity.id
_entity.type
_entity.pdbx_description
1 polymer ?
#
loop_
_entity_poly.entity_id
_entity_poly.type
_entity_poly.pdbx_seq_one_letter_code
_entity_poly.pdbx_strand_id
1 'polypeptide(L)'
;MATLKQIINERVLILDGAMGTMIQRYNLSEQDFRGERFAGIPGQMKGNNDLLCLTRPDVIKDIHRKYLEAGADIIETNTFNAQRISMADYHMQDLCREINLAAARLARELADEYTAKTPRKPRFVAGSVGPTNKTCSMSPDVNNPALRALTYDELATAYQEQMEALLEGGVDALLIETIFDSLNAKAAIYAAETAMKKTGREVPLMLSVTVSDIAGRTLSGQTLDAFLASVQYAPIFSIGLNCSFGAKQLKPFLEGLAARAPYYISAYPNAGLPNSLGQYDQTPEEMASEVKEYIDEGLVNIIGGCCGTTEEYIAKYQELIVSGSAWVPPHIPATTPERLWLSGLELLEQTPEMNFINVGERCNVAGSRKFLRLINEKKYEEALSIARKQVEDGALVIDVNMDDGLLDAREEMTTFLNLVMSEPDIARVPIMIDSSKWEVIEAGLKCLQGKSIVNSISLKEGEEKFIEHARLIKKLGAATVVMAFDEKGQADTFERKIEVCARAYKILTEQVGFNPHDIIFDPNVLAVATGIEEHNNYAVDFINATGWIKKNLPGAHISGGVSNLSFSFRGNNYIREAMHAVFLYHAIRQGMDMGIVNPATSVLYTDIPADVLERIEDVVLNRRPDAAERLIETAEALKNTATGTEAVKQDVWREEPMVEKRLQYALIKGVGDHLEEDLAEAVKLYPKAVDIIEGPLMEGMNRVGELFGAGKMFLPQVVKTARTMKKAVAILQPLIEADKQEGARSAGKVLMATVKGDVHDIGKNIVSVVMACNNYEIIDLGVMVPAEMIVRKAIEEKVDIIGLSGLITPSLEEMAHVAVELKRAGLDIPIMIGGATTSKLHTALKIAPVYGGPVIHMKDASQNALVAARLLNPESSSEFVERLNKEYEELRLKNSTKQVKTVSLEEAQKNKLNLWS
;
A
#
# COMPACT_ATOMS: atom_id res chain seq x y z
N MET A 1 -5.17 10.95 -38.11
CA MET A 1 -6.20 11.30 -37.11
C MET A 1 -5.52 11.93 -35.91
N ALA A 2 -6.20 12.78 -35.14
CA ALA A 2 -5.63 13.32 -33.91
C ALA A 2 -5.38 12.19 -32.90
N THR A 3 -4.26 12.26 -32.19
CA THR A 3 -3.86 11.28 -31.17
C THR A 3 -4.50 11.58 -29.82
N LEU A 4 -4.56 10.59 -28.93
CA LEU A 4 -5.06 10.78 -27.56
C LEU A 4 -4.34 11.93 -26.84
N LYS A 5 -3.01 12.03 -27.00
CA LYS A 5 -2.18 13.10 -26.42
C LYS A 5 -2.53 14.50 -26.93
N GLN A 6 -3.07 14.63 -28.14
CA GLN A 6 -3.49 15.92 -28.69
C GLN A 6 -4.86 16.32 -28.14
N ILE A 7 -5.83 15.41 -28.18
CA ILE A 7 -7.23 15.72 -27.85
C ILE A 7 -7.43 16.02 -26.37
N ILE A 8 -6.67 15.37 -25.48
CA ILE A 8 -6.81 15.57 -24.02
C ILE A 8 -6.52 17.03 -23.58
N ASN A 9 -5.80 17.80 -24.39
CA ASN A 9 -5.53 19.22 -24.14
C ASN A 9 -6.66 20.13 -24.66
N GLU A 10 -7.52 19.62 -25.53
CA GLU A 10 -8.59 20.39 -26.18
C GLU A 10 -9.92 20.27 -25.41
N ARG A 11 -10.17 19.14 -24.76
CA ARG A 11 -11.42 18.85 -24.05
C ARG A 11 -11.28 17.72 -23.03
N VAL A 12 -12.24 17.66 -22.12
CA VAL A 12 -12.46 16.47 -21.27
C VAL A 12 -12.89 15.28 -22.13
N LEU A 13 -12.29 14.11 -21.87
CA LEU A 13 -12.57 12.84 -22.54
C LEU A 13 -13.48 11.96 -21.68
N ILE A 14 -14.29 11.12 -22.34
CA ILE A 14 -15.18 10.17 -21.67
C ILE A 14 -14.63 8.75 -21.80
N LEU A 15 -14.26 8.14 -20.68
CA LEU A 15 -14.03 6.70 -20.53
C LEU A 15 -15.39 5.98 -20.41
N ASP A 16 -15.45 4.69 -20.74
CA ASP A 16 -16.68 3.90 -20.61
C ASP A 16 -17.06 3.60 -19.15
N GLY A 17 -18.08 2.76 -18.99
CA GLY A 17 -18.60 2.31 -17.70
C GLY A 17 -18.19 0.88 -17.36
N ALA A 18 -18.81 0.30 -16.33
CA ALA A 18 -18.46 -1.04 -15.89
C ALA A 18 -18.81 -2.18 -16.86
N MET A 19 -17.78 -2.89 -17.33
CA MET A 19 -17.92 -4.15 -18.06
C MET A 19 -18.59 -5.25 -17.24
N GLY A 20 -18.16 -5.46 -15.99
CA GLY A 20 -18.62 -6.57 -15.15
C GLY A 20 -20.12 -6.53 -14.84
N THR A 21 -20.65 -5.37 -14.43
CA THR A 21 -22.09 -5.21 -14.14
C THR A 21 -22.94 -5.26 -15.41
N MET A 22 -22.39 -4.88 -16.56
CA MET A 22 -23.06 -5.02 -17.86
C MET A 22 -23.18 -6.50 -18.28
N ILE A 23 -22.12 -7.29 -18.11
CA ILE A 23 -22.14 -8.75 -18.39
C ILE A 23 -23.22 -9.44 -17.55
N GLN A 24 -23.36 -9.08 -16.27
CA GLN A 24 -24.35 -9.69 -15.36
C GLN A 24 -25.79 -9.55 -15.89
N ARG A 25 -26.11 -8.48 -16.63
CA ARG A 25 -27.47 -8.26 -17.20
C ARG A 25 -27.85 -9.26 -18.28
N TYR A 26 -26.88 -9.94 -18.89
CA TYR A 26 -27.13 -10.99 -19.88
C TYR A 26 -27.48 -12.34 -19.24
N ASN A 27 -27.42 -12.45 -17.90
CA ASN A 27 -27.76 -13.66 -17.14
C ASN A 27 -27.07 -14.94 -17.65
N LEU A 28 -25.79 -14.81 -17.98
CA LEU A 28 -25.01 -15.90 -18.57
C LEU A 28 -24.89 -17.10 -17.61
N SER A 29 -24.99 -18.29 -18.20
CA SER A 29 -24.86 -19.57 -17.52
C SER A 29 -23.43 -20.11 -17.59
N GLU A 30 -23.09 -21.13 -16.80
CA GLU A 30 -21.79 -21.81 -16.87
C GLU A 30 -21.43 -22.27 -18.30
N GLN A 31 -22.43 -22.71 -19.07
CA GLN A 31 -22.24 -23.17 -20.44
C GLN A 31 -21.76 -22.05 -21.38
N ASP A 32 -22.18 -20.80 -21.12
CA ASP A 32 -21.74 -19.64 -21.90
C ASP A 32 -20.26 -19.31 -21.68
N PHE A 33 -19.76 -19.53 -20.46
CA PHE A 33 -18.33 -19.35 -20.14
C PHE A 33 -17.48 -20.50 -20.67
N ARG A 34 -18.01 -21.73 -20.71
CA ARG A 34 -17.24 -22.89 -21.17
C ARG A 34 -17.21 -23.03 -22.70
N GLY A 35 -18.34 -22.79 -23.34
CA GLY A 35 -18.58 -23.25 -24.71
C GLY A 35 -18.28 -24.75 -24.86
N GLU A 36 -17.90 -25.16 -26.07
CA GLU A 36 -17.41 -26.53 -26.32
C GLU A 36 -15.94 -26.67 -25.94
N ARG A 37 -15.14 -25.62 -26.14
CA ARG A 37 -13.67 -25.65 -26.02
C ARG A 37 -13.19 -25.89 -24.59
N PHE A 38 -13.87 -25.34 -23.58
CA PHE A 38 -13.43 -25.38 -22.18
C PHE A 38 -14.30 -26.29 -21.30
N ALA A 39 -15.11 -27.15 -21.91
CA ALA A 39 -16.00 -28.06 -21.19
C ALA A 39 -15.26 -28.96 -20.19
N GLY A 40 -14.03 -29.40 -20.54
CA GLY A 40 -13.22 -30.30 -19.72
C GLY A 40 -12.36 -29.64 -18.64
N ILE A 41 -12.32 -28.31 -18.53
CA ILE A 41 -11.50 -27.63 -17.52
C ILE A 41 -12.14 -27.79 -16.12
N PRO A 42 -11.39 -28.24 -15.09
CA PRO A 42 -11.92 -28.39 -13.74
C PRO A 42 -12.29 -27.03 -13.11
N GLY A 43 -13.11 -27.05 -12.05
CA GLY A 43 -13.57 -25.83 -11.37
C GLY A 43 -14.79 -25.19 -12.02
N GLN A 44 -15.13 -23.96 -11.66
CA GLN A 44 -16.25 -23.20 -12.22
C GLN A 44 -15.73 -22.02 -13.07
N MET A 45 -16.28 -21.82 -14.27
CA MET A 45 -15.86 -20.75 -15.17
C MET A 45 -16.76 -19.51 -15.08
N LYS A 46 -18.01 -19.66 -14.64
CA LYS A 46 -18.89 -18.52 -14.37
C LYS A 46 -18.25 -17.60 -13.35
N GLY A 47 -18.10 -16.32 -13.73
CA GLY A 47 -17.35 -15.32 -12.98
C GLY A 47 -16.06 -14.89 -13.68
N ASN A 48 -15.49 -15.74 -14.55
CA ASN A 48 -14.35 -15.40 -15.38
C ASN A 48 -14.78 -14.54 -16.59
N ASN A 49 -15.09 -13.27 -16.33
CA ASN A 49 -15.62 -12.37 -17.34
C ASN A 49 -14.66 -12.16 -18.52
N ASP A 50 -13.35 -12.15 -18.28
CA ASP A 50 -12.32 -11.98 -19.30
C ASP A 50 -12.38 -13.10 -20.37
N LEU A 51 -12.71 -14.34 -19.96
CA LEU A 51 -12.86 -15.49 -20.85
C LEU A 51 -13.95 -15.30 -21.92
N LEU A 52 -14.96 -14.47 -21.63
CA LEU A 52 -16.06 -14.20 -22.57
C LEU A 52 -15.58 -13.53 -23.86
N CYS A 53 -14.38 -12.94 -23.87
CA CYS A 53 -13.72 -12.48 -25.10
C CYS A 53 -13.50 -13.62 -26.12
N LEU A 54 -13.40 -14.88 -25.65
CA LEU A 54 -13.27 -16.06 -26.49
C LEU A 54 -14.60 -16.77 -26.70
N THR A 55 -15.42 -16.93 -25.66
CA THR A 55 -16.62 -17.77 -25.73
C THR A 55 -17.89 -17.01 -26.10
N ARG A 56 -18.01 -15.75 -25.71
CA ARG A 56 -19.15 -14.86 -26.01
C ARG A 56 -18.70 -13.49 -26.53
N PRO A 57 -17.89 -13.44 -27.60
CA PRO A 57 -17.44 -12.17 -28.18
C PRO A 57 -18.61 -11.30 -28.67
N ASP A 58 -19.76 -11.91 -28.97
CA ASP A 58 -21.00 -11.20 -29.30
C ASP A 58 -21.49 -10.31 -28.15
N VAL A 59 -21.43 -10.79 -26.91
CA VAL A 59 -21.84 -10.04 -25.71
C VAL A 59 -20.87 -8.89 -25.44
N ILE A 60 -19.57 -9.18 -25.48
CA ILE A 60 -18.53 -8.16 -25.24
C ILE A 60 -18.60 -7.05 -26.29
N LYS A 61 -18.79 -7.40 -27.57
CA LYS A 61 -19.01 -6.40 -28.64
C LYS A 61 -20.27 -5.57 -28.42
N ASP A 62 -21.35 -6.18 -27.94
CA ASP A 62 -22.59 -5.46 -27.66
C ASP A 62 -22.42 -4.41 -26.55
N ILE A 63 -21.70 -4.76 -25.48
CA ILE A 63 -21.42 -3.83 -24.38
C ILE A 63 -20.56 -2.65 -24.85
N HIS A 64 -19.46 -2.90 -25.56
CA HIS A 64 -18.65 -1.82 -26.13
C HIS A 64 -19.47 -0.94 -27.07
N ARG A 65 -20.34 -1.52 -27.90
CA ARG A 65 -21.22 -0.77 -28.80
C ARG A 65 -22.11 0.19 -28.03
N LYS A 66 -22.74 -0.26 -26.94
CA LYS A 66 -23.60 0.57 -26.10
C LYS A 66 -22.86 1.78 -25.53
N TYR A 67 -21.64 1.60 -25.04
CA TYR A 67 -20.83 2.72 -24.53
C TYR A 67 -20.39 3.68 -25.63
N LEU A 68 -20.00 3.17 -26.80
CA LEU A 68 -19.64 3.99 -27.96
C LEU A 68 -20.83 4.80 -28.50
N GLU A 69 -22.03 4.23 -28.48
CA GLU A 69 -23.28 4.91 -28.83
C GLU A 69 -23.67 5.98 -27.81
N ALA A 70 -23.46 5.70 -26.51
CA ALA A 70 -23.65 6.67 -25.43
C ALA A 70 -22.68 7.85 -25.51
N GLY A 71 -21.52 7.68 -26.16
CA GLY A 71 -20.59 8.77 -26.43
C GLY A 71 -19.21 8.59 -25.81
N ALA A 72 -18.83 7.39 -25.38
CA ALA A 72 -17.47 7.12 -24.93
C ALA A 72 -16.42 7.50 -26.00
N ASP A 73 -15.34 8.13 -25.55
CA ASP A 73 -14.13 8.45 -26.31
C ASP A 73 -13.08 7.35 -26.18
N ILE A 74 -13.00 6.75 -24.99
CA ILE A 74 -12.08 5.68 -24.64
C ILE A 74 -12.93 4.50 -24.15
N ILE A 75 -12.67 3.31 -24.67
CA ILE A 75 -13.24 2.06 -24.14
C ILE A 75 -12.14 1.17 -23.59
N GLU A 76 -12.40 0.56 -22.45
CA GLU A 76 -11.48 -0.38 -21.82
C GLU A 76 -11.59 -1.76 -22.46
N THR A 77 -10.49 -2.52 -22.53
CA THR A 77 -10.55 -3.94 -22.89
C THR A 77 -11.15 -4.75 -21.74
N ASN A 78 -11.90 -5.82 -22.04
CA ASN A 78 -12.37 -6.76 -21.01
C ASN A 78 -11.21 -7.70 -20.58
N THR A 79 -10.25 -7.17 -19.83
CA THR A 79 -8.98 -7.83 -19.46
C THR A 79 -8.53 -7.56 -18.02
N PHE A 80 -9.43 -7.09 -17.15
CA PHE A 80 -9.11 -6.74 -15.77
C PHE A 80 -8.34 -7.83 -15.02
N ASN A 81 -8.68 -9.11 -15.23
CA ASN A 81 -8.04 -10.27 -14.57
C ASN A 81 -7.26 -11.17 -15.52
N ALA A 82 -7.05 -10.77 -16.79
CA ALA A 82 -6.48 -11.60 -17.84
C ALA A 82 -4.96 -11.85 -17.72
N GLN A 83 -4.46 -12.13 -16.52
CA GLN A 83 -3.05 -12.44 -16.25
C GLN A 83 -2.94 -13.74 -15.42
N ARG A 84 -1.75 -14.37 -15.45
CA ARG A 84 -1.57 -15.75 -14.97
C ARG A 84 -1.92 -15.99 -13.49
N ILE A 85 -1.76 -14.98 -12.64
CA ILE A 85 -2.04 -15.06 -11.20
C ILE A 85 -3.55 -15.16 -10.97
N SER A 86 -4.36 -14.26 -11.53
CA SER A 86 -5.82 -14.31 -11.38
C SER A 86 -6.42 -15.49 -12.16
N MET A 87 -5.88 -15.79 -13.35
CA MET A 87 -6.33 -16.93 -14.15
C MET A 87 -5.99 -18.29 -13.52
N ALA A 88 -5.12 -18.33 -12.50
CA ALA A 88 -4.85 -19.56 -11.76
C ALA A 88 -6.07 -20.08 -10.99
N ASP A 89 -6.92 -19.19 -10.49
CA ASP A 89 -8.16 -19.54 -9.79
C ASP A 89 -9.15 -20.30 -10.72
N TYR A 90 -8.99 -20.13 -12.04
CA TYR A 90 -9.79 -20.79 -13.07
C TYR A 90 -9.03 -21.87 -13.85
N HIS A 91 -7.79 -22.19 -13.48
CA HIS A 91 -6.91 -23.10 -14.24
C HIS A 91 -6.70 -22.70 -15.72
N MET A 92 -6.58 -21.38 -15.99
CA MET A 92 -6.51 -20.80 -17.33
C MET A 92 -5.22 -20.00 -17.59
N GLN A 93 -4.17 -20.24 -16.82
CA GLN A 93 -2.92 -19.47 -16.90
C GLN A 93 -2.31 -19.47 -18.32
N ASP A 94 -2.46 -20.57 -19.06
CA ASP A 94 -1.89 -20.71 -20.41
C ASP A 94 -2.73 -20.03 -21.51
N LEU A 95 -3.90 -19.50 -21.16
CA LEU A 95 -4.79 -18.78 -22.08
C LEU A 95 -4.66 -17.25 -21.96
N CYS A 96 -3.91 -16.73 -20.99
CA CYS A 96 -3.79 -15.28 -20.73
C CYS A 96 -3.48 -14.48 -21.99
N ARG A 97 -2.45 -14.88 -22.74
CA ARG A 97 -2.08 -14.20 -23.99
C ARG A 97 -3.21 -14.20 -25.01
N GLU A 98 -3.89 -15.33 -25.19
CA GLU A 98 -4.97 -15.46 -26.17
C GLU A 98 -6.18 -14.60 -25.81
N ILE A 99 -6.57 -14.60 -24.53
CA ILE A 99 -7.68 -13.80 -24.00
C ILE A 99 -7.39 -12.30 -24.23
N ASN A 100 -6.21 -11.82 -23.87
CA ASN A 100 -5.86 -10.40 -24.05
C ASN A 100 -5.82 -9.98 -25.53
N LEU A 101 -5.25 -10.81 -26.41
CA LEU A 101 -5.22 -10.54 -27.85
C LEU A 101 -6.64 -10.46 -28.43
N ALA A 102 -7.52 -11.38 -28.03
CA ALA A 102 -8.91 -11.37 -28.46
C ALA A 102 -9.63 -10.11 -27.95
N ALA A 103 -9.52 -9.80 -26.66
CA ALA A 103 -10.15 -8.63 -26.06
C ALA A 103 -9.71 -7.32 -26.73
N ALA A 104 -8.40 -7.13 -26.92
CA ALA A 104 -7.86 -5.94 -27.59
C ALA A 104 -8.36 -5.81 -29.04
N ARG A 105 -8.43 -6.91 -29.79
CA ARG A 105 -8.95 -6.91 -31.17
C ARG A 105 -10.44 -6.58 -31.22
N LEU A 106 -11.25 -7.12 -30.31
CA LEU A 106 -12.68 -6.83 -30.24
C LEU A 106 -12.93 -5.33 -29.99
N ALA A 107 -12.23 -4.75 -29.02
CA ALA A 107 -12.32 -3.32 -28.71
C ALA A 107 -11.80 -2.46 -29.87
N ARG A 108 -10.66 -2.81 -30.47
CA ARG A 108 -10.07 -2.09 -31.62
C ARG A 108 -11.00 -2.07 -32.82
N GLU A 109 -11.61 -3.20 -33.16
CA GLU A 109 -12.57 -3.32 -34.26
C GLU A 109 -13.71 -2.29 -34.10
N LEU A 110 -14.31 -2.22 -32.91
CA LEU A 110 -15.42 -1.30 -32.65
C LEU A 110 -14.98 0.16 -32.55
N ALA A 111 -13.83 0.43 -31.95
CA ALA A 111 -13.26 1.78 -31.92
C ALA A 111 -12.98 2.30 -33.34
N ASP A 112 -12.46 1.46 -34.23
CA ASP A 112 -12.25 1.79 -35.64
C ASP A 112 -13.57 2.02 -36.39
N GLU A 113 -14.56 1.13 -36.17
CA GLU A 113 -15.89 1.27 -36.78
C GLU A 113 -16.54 2.62 -36.42
N TYR A 114 -16.56 2.98 -35.13
CA TYR A 114 -17.16 4.24 -34.67
C TYR A 114 -16.34 5.46 -35.09
N THR A 115 -15.02 5.35 -35.11
CA THR A 115 -14.13 6.39 -35.65
C THR A 115 -14.42 6.66 -37.12
N ALA A 116 -14.61 5.61 -37.93
CA ALA A 116 -14.97 5.75 -39.33
C ALA A 116 -16.35 6.42 -39.51
N LYS A 117 -17.33 6.12 -38.63
CA LYS A 117 -18.66 6.76 -38.64
C LYS A 117 -18.59 8.25 -38.31
N THR A 118 -17.74 8.67 -37.36
CA THR A 118 -17.58 10.09 -37.00
C THR A 118 -16.09 10.47 -36.85
N PRO A 119 -15.38 10.75 -37.97
CA PRO A 119 -13.92 10.94 -37.97
C PRO A 119 -13.40 12.13 -37.15
N ARG A 120 -14.26 13.10 -36.81
CA ARG A 120 -13.92 14.24 -35.94
C ARG A 120 -13.80 13.86 -34.46
N LYS A 121 -14.31 12.69 -34.08
CA LYS A 121 -14.25 12.15 -32.72
C LYS A 121 -13.63 10.74 -32.78
N PRO A 122 -12.30 10.61 -32.92
CA PRO A 122 -11.67 9.29 -32.92
C PRO A 122 -11.89 8.60 -31.56
N ARG A 123 -12.01 7.27 -31.59
CA ARG A 123 -12.21 6.42 -30.41
C ARG A 123 -10.92 5.67 -30.13
N PHE A 124 -10.62 5.56 -28.84
CA PHE A 124 -9.39 4.96 -28.33
C PHE A 124 -9.69 3.71 -27.52
N VAL A 125 -8.74 2.78 -27.51
CA VAL A 125 -8.81 1.56 -26.70
C VAL A 125 -7.78 1.64 -25.58
N ALA A 126 -8.23 1.55 -24.33
CA ALA A 126 -7.36 1.39 -23.17
C ALA A 126 -7.24 -0.10 -22.82
N GLY A 127 -6.01 -0.63 -22.80
CA GLY A 127 -5.74 -1.97 -22.30
C GLY A 127 -5.87 -2.00 -20.78
N SER A 128 -7.00 -2.47 -20.26
CA SER A 128 -7.26 -2.59 -18.82
C SER A 128 -6.39 -3.68 -18.19
N VAL A 129 -5.71 -3.32 -17.10
CA VAL A 129 -4.84 -4.18 -16.31
C VAL A 129 -5.18 -3.98 -14.83
N GLY A 130 -5.85 -4.96 -14.23
CA GLY A 130 -6.24 -4.93 -12.82
C GLY A 130 -5.10 -5.31 -11.85
N PRO A 131 -5.34 -5.22 -10.54
CA PRO A 131 -4.30 -5.32 -9.51
C PRO A 131 -3.94 -6.76 -9.11
N THR A 132 -4.56 -7.77 -9.73
CA THR A 132 -4.56 -9.19 -9.34
C THR A 132 -5.28 -9.46 -8.01
N ASN A 133 -5.40 -10.74 -7.61
CA ASN A 133 -5.90 -11.16 -6.30
C ASN A 133 -4.79 -11.29 -5.23
N LYS A 134 -3.54 -10.90 -5.54
CA LYS A 134 -2.40 -11.00 -4.60
C LYS A 134 -1.68 -9.66 -4.43
N THR A 135 -0.96 -9.54 -3.33
CA THR A 135 -0.19 -8.33 -2.93
C THR A 135 1.28 -8.68 -2.76
N CYS A 136 2.16 -7.78 -3.22
CA CYS A 136 3.60 -7.88 -2.99
C CYS A 136 4.07 -7.16 -1.72
N SER A 137 3.31 -6.18 -1.22
CA SER A 137 3.71 -5.38 -0.06
C SER A 137 3.30 -6.00 1.28
N MET A 138 2.28 -6.85 1.31
CA MET A 138 1.70 -7.40 2.54
C MET A 138 1.80 -8.92 2.62
N SER A 139 1.92 -9.45 3.84
CA SER A 139 1.88 -10.89 4.08
C SER A 139 0.45 -11.42 4.06
N PRO A 140 0.20 -12.60 3.45
CA PRO A 140 -1.08 -13.30 3.58
C PRO A 140 -1.24 -13.99 4.96
N ASP A 141 -0.16 -14.13 5.74
CA ASP A 141 -0.15 -14.80 7.04
C ASP A 141 0.27 -13.83 8.15
N VAL A 142 -0.66 -13.56 9.07
CA VAL A 142 -0.45 -12.71 10.27
C VAL A 142 0.71 -13.23 11.13
N ASN A 143 0.95 -14.54 11.12
CA ASN A 143 1.99 -15.17 11.94
C ASN A 143 3.38 -15.08 11.33
N ASN A 144 3.46 -14.81 10.02
CA ASN A 144 4.70 -14.63 9.30
C ASN A 144 4.66 -13.32 8.51
N PRO A 145 4.87 -12.16 9.17
CA PRO A 145 4.80 -10.85 8.51
C PRO A 145 5.86 -10.65 7.42
N ALA A 146 6.92 -11.47 7.39
CA ALA A 146 7.95 -11.46 6.35
C ALA A 146 7.52 -12.21 5.06
N LEU A 147 6.55 -13.12 5.16
CA LEU A 147 6.10 -13.94 4.03
C LEU A 147 5.44 -13.06 2.95
N ARG A 148 5.61 -13.43 1.69
CA ARG A 148 4.86 -12.87 0.56
C ARG A 148 4.26 -14.02 -0.26
N ALA A 149 3.03 -13.83 -0.73
CA ALA A 149 2.33 -14.83 -1.53
C ALA A 149 2.96 -15.02 -2.92
N LEU A 150 3.66 -13.99 -3.40
CA LEU A 150 4.40 -13.94 -4.64
C LEU A 150 5.53 -12.91 -4.52
N THR A 151 6.50 -13.01 -5.42
CA THR A 151 7.60 -12.07 -5.56
C THR A 151 7.30 -10.95 -6.56
N TYR A 152 8.03 -9.85 -6.46
CA TYR A 152 7.97 -8.75 -7.43
C TYR A 152 8.20 -9.22 -8.87
N ASP A 153 9.17 -10.11 -9.09
CA ASP A 153 9.54 -10.60 -10.41
C ASP A 153 8.46 -11.50 -11.03
N GLU A 154 7.81 -12.35 -10.23
CA GLU A 154 6.66 -13.15 -10.67
C GLU A 154 5.50 -12.25 -11.09
N LEU A 155 5.20 -11.20 -10.31
CA LEU A 155 4.15 -10.25 -10.63
C LEU A 155 4.47 -9.42 -11.89
N ALA A 156 5.69 -8.90 -12.00
CA ALA A 156 6.14 -8.15 -13.17
C ALA A 156 6.08 -9.02 -14.44
N THR A 157 6.46 -10.30 -14.35
CA THR A 157 6.37 -11.25 -15.47
C THR A 157 4.91 -11.48 -15.91
N ALA A 158 3.99 -11.66 -14.95
CA ALA A 158 2.56 -11.85 -15.25
C ALA A 158 1.96 -10.61 -15.94
N TYR A 159 2.27 -9.42 -15.45
CA TYR A 159 1.86 -8.17 -16.10
C TYR A 159 2.47 -7.99 -17.49
N GLN A 160 3.75 -8.35 -17.64
CA GLN A 160 4.44 -8.19 -18.91
C GLN A 160 3.79 -9.05 -20.00
N GLU A 161 3.47 -10.32 -19.71
CA GLU A 161 2.78 -11.20 -20.67
C GLU A 161 1.44 -10.60 -21.14
N GLN A 162 0.64 -10.11 -20.18
CA GLN A 162 -0.63 -9.45 -20.47
C GLN A 162 -0.45 -8.21 -21.34
N MET A 163 0.45 -7.30 -20.95
CA MET A 163 0.65 -6.03 -21.65
C MET A 163 1.25 -6.22 -23.05
N GLU A 164 2.16 -7.18 -23.24
CA GLU A 164 2.66 -7.55 -24.57
C GLU A 164 1.51 -7.96 -25.50
N ALA A 165 0.59 -8.79 -25.00
CA ALA A 165 -0.58 -9.24 -25.76
C ALA A 165 -1.54 -8.08 -26.10
N LEU A 166 -1.78 -7.17 -25.16
CA LEU A 166 -2.60 -5.97 -25.38
C LEU A 166 -1.97 -5.05 -26.44
N LEU A 167 -0.66 -4.78 -26.35
CA LEU A 167 0.07 -3.93 -27.28
C LEU A 167 0.08 -4.49 -28.71
N GLU A 168 0.30 -5.79 -28.86
CA GLU A 168 0.17 -6.51 -30.14
C GLU A 168 -1.27 -6.48 -30.66
N GLY A 169 -2.25 -6.52 -29.74
CA GLY A 169 -3.67 -6.54 -30.03
C GLY A 169 -4.25 -5.23 -30.56
N GLY A 170 -3.54 -4.10 -30.40
CA GLY A 170 -3.97 -2.83 -31.01
C GLY A 170 -4.25 -1.68 -30.06
N VAL A 171 -4.04 -1.82 -28.74
CA VAL A 171 -4.46 -0.80 -27.76
C VAL A 171 -3.77 0.57 -27.95
N ASP A 172 -4.49 1.64 -27.68
CA ASP A 172 -3.99 3.02 -27.79
C ASP A 172 -3.38 3.54 -26.49
N ALA A 173 -3.66 2.91 -25.35
CA ALA A 173 -3.09 3.19 -24.03
C ALA A 173 -3.05 1.90 -23.19
N LEU A 174 -2.22 1.87 -22.15
CA LEU A 174 -2.29 0.88 -21.08
C LEU A 174 -2.86 1.54 -19.83
N LEU A 175 -3.89 0.94 -19.24
CA LEU A 175 -4.56 1.43 -18.04
C LEU A 175 -4.34 0.43 -16.89
N ILE A 176 -3.44 0.77 -15.97
CA ILE A 176 -3.25 0.04 -14.72
C ILE A 176 -4.24 0.63 -13.72
N GLU A 177 -5.28 -0.11 -13.40
CA GLU A 177 -6.42 0.40 -12.65
C GLU A 177 -6.72 -0.36 -11.36
N THR A 178 -7.52 0.26 -10.49
CA THR A 178 -7.90 -0.27 -9.18
C THR A 178 -6.66 -0.63 -8.34
N ILE A 179 -5.62 0.21 -8.43
CA ILE A 179 -4.37 0.01 -7.70
C ILE A 179 -4.65 0.11 -6.19
N PHE A 180 -4.58 -1.02 -5.50
CA PHE A 180 -4.71 -1.08 -4.03
C PHE A 180 -3.35 -1.22 -3.32
N ASP A 181 -2.31 -1.65 -4.06
CA ASP A 181 -0.94 -1.87 -3.58
C ASP A 181 0.05 -1.17 -4.53
N SER A 182 0.83 -0.24 -3.98
CA SER A 182 1.79 0.56 -4.74
C SER A 182 2.99 -0.25 -5.23
N LEU A 183 3.38 -1.33 -4.54
CA LEU A 183 4.43 -2.22 -5.02
C LEU A 183 3.96 -3.03 -6.24
N ASN A 184 2.69 -3.43 -6.26
CA ASN A 184 2.08 -4.03 -7.45
C ASN A 184 2.09 -3.03 -8.62
N ALA A 185 1.74 -1.77 -8.38
CA ALA A 185 1.80 -0.73 -9.40
C ALA A 185 3.22 -0.53 -9.95
N LYS A 186 4.24 -0.50 -9.09
CA LYS A 186 5.65 -0.42 -9.53
C LYS A 186 6.04 -1.62 -10.39
N ALA A 187 5.59 -2.84 -10.05
CA ALA A 187 5.81 -4.03 -10.89
C ALA A 187 5.10 -3.93 -12.24
N ALA A 188 3.86 -3.43 -12.26
CA ALA A 188 3.09 -3.20 -13.48
C ALA A 188 3.70 -2.12 -14.39
N ILE A 189 4.21 -1.02 -13.81
CA ILE A 189 4.94 0.02 -14.54
C ILE A 189 6.22 -0.55 -15.18
N TYR A 190 7.01 -1.29 -14.40
CA TYR A 190 8.20 -1.98 -14.91
C TYR A 190 7.85 -2.91 -16.08
N ALA A 191 6.76 -3.66 -15.93
CA ALA A 191 6.26 -4.57 -16.97
C ALA A 191 5.81 -3.80 -18.22
N ALA A 192 5.11 -2.68 -18.06
CA ALA A 192 4.63 -1.84 -19.16
C ALA A 192 5.78 -1.31 -20.00
N GLU A 193 6.80 -0.70 -19.38
CA GLU A 193 7.98 -0.21 -20.09
C GLU A 193 8.72 -1.34 -20.83
N THR A 194 8.83 -2.51 -20.18
CA THR A 194 9.49 -3.68 -20.77
C THR A 194 8.69 -4.22 -21.97
N ALA A 195 7.37 -4.30 -21.85
CA ALA A 195 6.46 -4.74 -22.91
C ALA A 195 6.47 -3.76 -24.09
N MET A 196 6.41 -2.44 -23.85
CA MET A 196 6.51 -1.41 -24.89
C MET A 196 7.84 -1.51 -25.64
N LYS A 197 8.95 -1.67 -24.91
CA LYS A 197 10.28 -1.84 -25.52
C LYS A 197 10.38 -3.12 -26.36
N LYS A 198 9.85 -4.24 -25.86
CA LYS A 198 9.92 -5.54 -26.56
C LYS A 198 9.05 -5.57 -27.82
N THR A 199 7.86 -4.97 -27.76
CA THR A 199 6.93 -4.90 -28.90
C THR A 199 7.27 -3.76 -29.87
N GLY A 200 8.10 -2.80 -29.45
CA GLY A 200 8.41 -1.60 -30.24
C GLY A 200 7.24 -0.62 -30.35
N ARG A 201 6.26 -0.70 -29.45
CA ARG A 201 5.04 0.13 -29.45
C ARG A 201 4.95 0.91 -28.15
N GLU A 202 5.18 2.21 -28.22
CA GLU A 202 4.98 3.13 -27.10
C GLU A 202 3.57 3.72 -27.13
N VAL A 203 2.86 3.59 -26.00
CA VAL A 203 1.51 4.14 -25.80
C VAL A 203 1.44 4.90 -24.48
N PRO A 204 0.51 5.84 -24.29
CA PRO A 204 0.25 6.47 -23.01
C PRO A 204 0.01 5.44 -21.88
N LEU A 205 0.63 5.69 -20.73
CA LEU A 205 0.47 4.89 -19.52
C LEU A 205 -0.45 5.61 -18.53
N MET A 206 -1.60 5.02 -18.23
CA MET A 206 -2.61 5.55 -17.32
C MET A 206 -2.59 4.75 -16.02
N LEU A 207 -2.63 5.44 -14.89
CA LEU A 207 -2.70 4.85 -13.55
C LEU A 207 -4.00 5.27 -12.87
N SER A 208 -4.69 4.34 -12.22
CA SER A 208 -5.85 4.66 -11.39
C SER A 208 -5.81 3.93 -10.06
N VAL A 209 -5.89 4.71 -8.99
CA VAL A 209 -5.73 4.27 -7.60
C VAL A 209 -7.08 4.11 -6.94
N THR A 210 -7.22 3.07 -6.12
CA THR A 210 -8.39 2.89 -5.26
C THR A 210 -8.03 3.25 -3.82
N VAL A 211 -8.77 4.19 -3.24
CA VAL A 211 -8.66 4.55 -1.82
C VAL A 211 -9.59 3.65 -1.00
N SER A 212 -9.10 3.12 0.13
CA SER A 212 -9.84 2.17 0.96
C SER A 212 -10.66 2.82 2.08
N ASP A 213 -10.34 4.05 2.45
CA ASP A 213 -10.96 4.74 3.57
C ASP A 213 -11.09 6.25 3.36
N ILE A 214 -11.75 6.90 4.31
CA ILE A 214 -11.93 8.37 4.36
C ILE A 214 -10.63 9.12 4.66
N ALA A 215 -9.56 8.44 5.10
CA ALA A 215 -8.25 9.03 5.33
C ALA A 215 -7.44 9.15 4.04
N GLY A 216 -7.95 8.64 2.91
CA GLY A 216 -7.33 8.78 1.59
C GLY A 216 -6.11 7.89 1.42
N ARG A 217 -6.08 6.74 2.10
CA ARG A 217 -5.00 5.75 1.96
C ARG A 217 -5.40 4.61 1.03
N THR A 218 -4.40 4.04 0.35
CA THR A 218 -4.54 2.75 -0.34
C THR A 218 -4.68 1.63 0.69
N LEU A 219 -5.08 0.44 0.23
CA LEU A 219 -5.19 -0.73 1.11
C LEU A 219 -3.84 -1.10 1.74
N SER A 220 -2.73 -0.89 1.02
CA SER A 220 -1.37 -1.06 1.54
C SER A 220 -0.93 0.03 2.53
N GLY A 221 -1.80 0.99 2.85
CA GLY A 221 -1.62 2.03 3.87
C GLY A 221 -0.95 3.32 3.38
N GLN A 222 -0.66 3.44 2.07
CA GLN A 222 0.07 4.59 1.53
C GLN A 222 -0.89 5.75 1.20
N THR A 223 -0.49 6.99 1.50
CA THR A 223 -1.26 8.19 1.10
C THR A 223 -1.15 8.45 -0.40
N LEU A 224 -2.09 9.20 -0.98
CA LEU A 224 -2.02 9.59 -2.40
C LEU A 224 -0.76 10.38 -2.76
N ASP A 225 -0.33 11.30 -1.88
CA ASP A 225 0.91 12.07 -2.06
C ASP A 225 2.15 11.17 -2.06
N ALA A 226 2.19 10.18 -1.16
CA ALA A 226 3.26 9.20 -1.11
C ALA A 226 3.24 8.27 -2.34
N PHE A 227 2.06 7.93 -2.84
CA PHE A 227 1.90 7.19 -4.10
C PHE A 227 2.46 7.98 -5.28
N LEU A 228 2.15 9.28 -5.41
CA LEU A 228 2.70 10.14 -6.45
C LEU A 228 4.23 10.11 -6.46
N ALA A 229 4.87 10.29 -5.30
CA ALA A 229 6.31 10.19 -5.18
C ALA A 229 6.85 8.80 -5.59
N SER A 230 6.10 7.74 -5.27
CA SER A 230 6.47 6.35 -5.57
C SER A 230 6.48 6.03 -7.06
N VAL A 231 5.69 6.74 -7.87
CA VAL A 231 5.53 6.44 -9.31
C VAL A 231 6.04 7.54 -10.24
N GLN A 232 6.49 8.69 -9.71
CA GLN A 232 6.86 9.86 -10.53
C GLN A 232 8.01 9.64 -11.53
N TYR A 233 8.76 8.55 -11.38
CA TYR A 233 9.85 8.18 -12.28
C TYR A 233 9.34 7.71 -13.65
N ALA A 234 8.09 7.25 -13.69
CA ALA A 234 7.48 6.64 -14.86
C ALA A 234 6.93 7.70 -15.84
N PRO A 235 6.85 7.40 -17.15
CA PRO A 235 6.28 8.29 -18.15
C PRO A 235 4.75 8.29 -18.11
N ILE A 236 4.18 8.70 -16.97
CA ILE A 236 2.74 8.68 -16.71
C ILE A 236 2.03 9.71 -17.59
N PHE A 237 0.98 9.25 -18.27
CA PHE A 237 0.08 10.11 -19.04
C PHE A 237 -1.04 10.66 -18.16
N SER A 238 -1.75 9.78 -17.44
CA SER A 238 -2.78 10.20 -16.50
C SER A 238 -2.67 9.43 -15.19
N ILE A 239 -3.07 10.11 -14.11
CA ILE A 239 -3.25 9.51 -12.79
C ILE A 239 -4.65 9.82 -12.29
N GLY A 240 -5.29 8.87 -11.64
CA GLY A 240 -6.68 9.05 -11.27
C GLY A 240 -7.16 8.17 -10.15
N LEU A 241 -8.47 8.25 -9.92
CA LEU A 241 -9.15 7.50 -8.89
C LEU A 241 -10.36 6.76 -9.47
N ASN A 242 -10.54 5.52 -9.04
CA ASN A 242 -11.68 4.69 -9.42
C ASN A 242 -12.09 3.73 -8.30
N CYS A 243 -13.31 3.21 -8.41
CA CYS A 243 -13.88 2.25 -7.47
C CYS A 243 -13.97 2.80 -6.02
N SER A 244 -14.32 1.92 -5.08
CA SER A 244 -14.60 2.17 -3.64
C SER A 244 -15.74 3.14 -3.33
N PHE A 245 -15.70 4.36 -3.88
CA PHE A 245 -16.55 5.48 -3.53
C PHE A 245 -17.42 5.95 -4.70
N GLY A 246 -18.54 6.59 -4.36
CA GLY A 246 -19.34 7.38 -5.30
C GLY A 246 -18.68 8.73 -5.59
N ALA A 247 -19.26 9.48 -6.54
CA ALA A 247 -18.64 10.70 -7.03
C ALA A 247 -18.46 11.76 -5.92
N LYS A 248 -19.49 12.00 -5.10
CA LYS A 248 -19.38 12.96 -3.99
C LYS A 248 -18.23 12.69 -3.02
N GLN A 249 -18.00 11.43 -2.65
CA GLN A 249 -16.95 11.07 -1.69
C GLN A 249 -15.54 11.12 -2.32
N LEU A 250 -15.43 10.95 -3.63
CA LEU A 250 -14.14 10.96 -4.33
C LEU A 250 -13.57 12.37 -4.53
N LYS A 251 -14.44 13.39 -4.56
CA LYS A 251 -14.08 14.79 -4.85
C LYS A 251 -12.90 15.33 -4.02
N PRO A 252 -12.87 15.22 -2.68
CA PRO A 252 -11.78 15.81 -1.89
C PRO A 252 -10.41 15.21 -2.22
N PHE A 253 -10.38 13.95 -2.63
CA PHE A 253 -9.15 13.27 -3.04
C PHE A 253 -8.71 13.73 -4.45
N LEU A 254 -9.66 14.00 -5.34
CA LEU A 254 -9.37 14.59 -6.65
C LEU A 254 -8.82 16.01 -6.52
N GLU A 255 -9.34 16.83 -5.60
CA GLU A 255 -8.81 18.16 -5.31
C GLU A 255 -7.34 18.11 -4.90
N GLY A 256 -7.00 17.20 -3.96
CA GLY A 256 -5.62 16.99 -3.52
C GLY A 256 -4.70 16.50 -4.65
N LEU A 257 -5.20 15.56 -5.47
CA LEU A 257 -4.45 15.01 -6.60
C LEU A 257 -4.21 16.06 -7.70
N ALA A 258 -5.25 16.79 -8.09
CA ALA A 258 -5.19 17.86 -9.10
C ALA A 258 -4.26 19.02 -8.69
N ALA A 259 -4.13 19.29 -7.38
CA ALA A 259 -3.23 20.32 -6.88
C ALA A 259 -1.74 19.96 -7.02
N ARG A 260 -1.39 18.65 -7.09
CA ARG A 260 0.00 18.18 -6.99
C ARG A 260 0.50 17.38 -8.18
N ALA A 261 -0.37 16.69 -8.90
CA ALA A 261 0.03 15.76 -9.94
C ALA A 261 0.41 16.50 -11.23
N PRO A 262 1.64 16.31 -11.76
CA PRO A 262 2.05 16.87 -13.05
C PRO A 262 1.56 16.03 -14.24
N TYR A 263 0.40 15.38 -14.08
CA TYR A 263 -0.20 14.46 -15.05
C TYR A 263 -1.66 14.83 -15.28
N TYR A 264 -2.24 14.32 -16.36
CA TYR A 264 -3.69 14.45 -16.56
C TYR A 264 -4.46 13.68 -15.49
N ILE A 265 -5.61 14.18 -15.06
CA ILE A 265 -6.41 13.57 -14.00
C ILE A 265 -7.57 12.76 -14.59
N SER A 266 -7.71 11.50 -14.17
CA SER A 266 -8.87 10.66 -14.50
C SER A 266 -9.74 10.35 -13.28
N ALA A 267 -11.06 10.33 -13.45
CA ALA A 267 -11.98 9.96 -12.38
C ALA A 267 -13.16 9.13 -12.92
N TYR A 268 -13.37 7.94 -12.37
CA TYR A 268 -14.49 7.08 -12.76
C TYR A 268 -15.09 6.39 -11.53
N PRO A 269 -15.95 7.09 -10.78
CA PRO A 269 -16.51 6.59 -9.52
C PRO A 269 -17.57 5.50 -9.74
N ASN A 270 -17.96 4.83 -8.66
CA ASN A 270 -19.11 3.92 -8.66
C ASN A 270 -20.43 4.70 -8.74
N ALA A 271 -21.51 4.04 -9.17
CA ALA A 271 -22.89 4.57 -9.12
C ALA A 271 -23.43 4.58 -7.67
N GLY A 272 -22.72 5.26 -6.77
CA GLY A 272 -22.93 5.24 -5.34
C GLY A 272 -22.37 3.99 -4.66
N LEU A 273 -22.68 3.84 -3.37
CA LEU A 273 -22.40 2.61 -2.65
C LEU A 273 -23.49 1.58 -2.97
N PRO A 274 -23.14 0.29 -3.11
CA PRO A 274 -24.14 -0.75 -3.32
C PRO A 274 -25.14 -0.76 -2.17
N ASN A 275 -26.41 -0.87 -2.54
CA ASN A 275 -27.53 -0.93 -1.63
C ASN A 275 -27.57 -2.29 -0.93
N SER A 276 -28.60 -2.44 -0.11
CA SER A 276 -28.75 -3.65 0.67
C SER A 276 -28.85 -4.94 -0.15
N LEU A 277 -29.29 -4.87 -1.40
CA LEU A 277 -29.45 -6.00 -2.29
C LEU A 277 -28.26 -6.16 -3.25
N GLY A 278 -27.15 -5.45 -3.02
CA GLY A 278 -25.99 -5.47 -3.91
C GLY A 278 -26.26 -4.78 -5.25
N GLN A 279 -27.24 -3.88 -5.31
CA GLN A 279 -27.60 -3.08 -6.49
C GLN A 279 -27.16 -1.63 -6.29
N TYR A 280 -26.97 -0.89 -7.38
CA TYR A 280 -26.59 0.52 -7.32
C TYR A 280 -27.84 1.38 -7.53
N ASP A 281 -28.19 2.18 -6.51
CA ASP A 281 -29.43 2.98 -6.50
C ASP A 281 -29.24 4.38 -7.07
N GLN A 282 -28.00 4.89 -7.13
CA GLN A 282 -27.75 6.25 -7.62
C GLN A 282 -28.09 6.33 -9.10
N THR A 283 -29.00 7.24 -9.46
CA THR A 283 -29.46 7.40 -10.85
C THR A 283 -28.40 8.09 -11.74
N PRO A 284 -28.49 7.93 -13.08
CA PRO A 284 -27.65 8.68 -14.02
C PRO A 284 -27.67 10.19 -13.80
N GLU A 285 -28.84 10.77 -13.53
CA GLU A 285 -29.01 12.20 -13.27
C GLU A 285 -28.30 12.66 -11.99
N GLU A 286 -28.45 11.90 -10.90
CA GLU A 286 -27.79 12.21 -9.63
C GLU A 286 -26.27 12.13 -9.77
N MET A 287 -25.75 11.07 -10.38
CA MET A 287 -24.31 10.90 -10.59
C MET A 287 -23.74 11.97 -11.52
N ALA A 288 -24.46 12.33 -12.59
CA ALA A 288 -24.04 13.40 -13.50
C ALA A 288 -23.98 14.76 -12.79
N SER A 289 -24.92 15.05 -11.88
CA SER A 289 -24.88 16.28 -11.07
C SER A 289 -23.63 16.33 -10.18
N GLU A 290 -23.21 15.21 -9.60
CA GLU A 290 -22.01 15.15 -8.77
C GLU A 290 -20.72 15.23 -9.60
N VAL A 291 -20.65 14.53 -10.73
CA VAL A 291 -19.50 14.58 -11.65
C VAL A 291 -19.34 15.96 -12.30
N LYS A 292 -20.44 16.70 -12.50
CA LYS A 292 -20.39 18.08 -12.99
C LYS A 292 -19.53 18.98 -12.11
N GLU A 293 -19.50 18.77 -10.79
CA GLU A 293 -18.65 19.54 -9.88
C GLU A 293 -17.16 19.38 -10.22
N TYR A 294 -16.73 18.19 -10.65
CA TYR A 294 -15.33 17.96 -11.05
C TYR A 294 -14.93 18.79 -12.26
N ILE A 295 -15.87 18.92 -13.20
CA ILE A 295 -15.65 19.61 -14.47
C ILE A 295 -15.70 21.12 -14.24
N ASP A 296 -16.69 21.61 -13.48
CA ASP A 296 -16.85 23.02 -13.15
C ASP A 296 -15.65 23.58 -12.38
N GLU A 297 -15.06 22.77 -11.50
CA GLU A 297 -13.87 23.14 -10.72
C GLU A 297 -12.55 22.84 -11.44
N GLY A 298 -12.60 22.29 -12.66
CA GLY A 298 -11.42 22.04 -13.47
C GLY A 298 -10.48 20.99 -12.87
N LEU A 299 -11.02 19.94 -12.25
CA LEU A 299 -10.26 18.91 -11.54
C LEU A 299 -9.86 17.72 -12.43
N VAL A 300 -10.49 17.53 -13.59
CA VAL A 300 -10.38 16.31 -14.39
C VAL A 300 -10.10 16.56 -15.87
N ASN A 301 -9.43 15.60 -16.50
CA ASN A 301 -9.21 15.49 -17.95
C ASN A 301 -9.98 14.32 -18.56
N ILE A 302 -10.22 13.27 -17.79
CA ILE A 302 -10.94 12.06 -18.22
C ILE A 302 -11.99 11.72 -17.15
N ILE A 303 -13.24 11.53 -17.58
CA ILE A 303 -14.34 11.09 -16.71
C ILE A 303 -14.92 9.77 -17.23
N GLY A 304 -15.37 8.89 -16.34
CA GLY A 304 -16.00 7.62 -16.73
C GLY A 304 -16.83 7.05 -15.60
N GLY A 305 -17.14 5.76 -15.68
CA GLY A 305 -17.87 5.05 -14.64
C GLY A 305 -17.22 3.73 -14.25
N CYS A 306 -17.30 3.38 -12.96
CA CYS A 306 -16.91 2.06 -12.46
C CYS A 306 -18.17 1.25 -12.11
N CYS A 307 -18.17 0.52 -10.99
CA CYS A 307 -19.20 -0.45 -10.67
C CYS A 307 -20.61 0.19 -10.59
N GLY A 308 -21.57 -0.46 -11.26
CA GLY A 308 -22.96 -0.02 -11.31
C GLY A 308 -23.29 0.93 -12.47
N THR A 309 -22.30 1.45 -13.18
CA THR A 309 -22.51 2.39 -14.28
C THR A 309 -22.80 1.68 -15.61
N THR A 310 -23.70 2.27 -16.39
CA THR A 310 -24.23 1.75 -17.66
C THR A 310 -24.07 2.79 -18.76
N GLU A 311 -24.49 2.45 -19.98
CA GLU A 311 -24.55 3.37 -21.11
C GLU A 311 -25.38 4.63 -20.81
N GLU A 312 -26.39 4.55 -19.93
CA GLU A 312 -27.23 5.69 -19.54
C GLU A 312 -26.44 6.74 -18.75
N TYR A 313 -25.48 6.33 -17.91
CA TYR A 313 -24.61 7.24 -17.15
C TYR A 313 -23.64 7.94 -18.09
N ILE A 314 -23.00 7.18 -18.98
CA ILE A 314 -22.05 7.69 -19.97
C ILE A 314 -22.74 8.70 -20.91
N ALA A 315 -23.99 8.46 -21.30
CA ALA A 315 -24.76 9.38 -22.12
C ALA A 315 -24.96 10.75 -21.46
N LYS A 316 -25.11 10.81 -20.13
CA LYS A 316 -25.23 12.08 -19.40
C LYS A 316 -23.93 12.88 -19.40
N TYR A 317 -22.77 12.22 -19.35
CA TYR A 317 -21.48 12.92 -19.35
C TYR A 317 -21.23 13.67 -20.66
N GLN A 318 -21.77 13.19 -21.78
CA GLN A 318 -21.68 13.87 -23.06
C GLN A 318 -22.31 15.28 -23.03
N GLU A 319 -23.37 15.46 -22.25
CA GLU A 319 -24.04 16.76 -22.03
C GLU A 319 -23.23 17.68 -21.12
N LEU A 320 -22.42 17.14 -20.21
CA LEU A 320 -21.61 17.91 -19.27
C LEU A 320 -20.37 18.52 -19.92
N ILE A 321 -19.77 17.82 -20.87
CA ILE A 321 -18.50 18.24 -21.50
C ILE A 321 -18.71 19.15 -22.72
N VAL A 322 -19.95 19.42 -23.11
CA VAL A 322 -20.31 20.32 -24.22
C VAL A 322 -21.15 21.50 -23.69
N SER A 323 -20.62 22.71 -23.80
CA SER A 323 -21.34 23.95 -23.48
C SER A 323 -21.69 24.70 -24.76
N GLY A 324 -22.97 24.62 -25.17
CA GLY A 324 -23.44 25.18 -26.44
C GLY A 324 -22.82 24.46 -27.64
N SER A 325 -21.86 25.10 -28.33
CA SER A 325 -21.12 24.51 -29.46
C SER A 325 -19.63 24.30 -29.15
N ALA A 326 -19.19 24.56 -27.92
CA ALA A 326 -17.80 24.46 -27.49
C ALA A 326 -17.60 23.36 -26.45
N TRP A 327 -16.39 22.81 -26.39
CA TRP A 327 -15.99 21.87 -25.35
C TRP A 327 -15.63 22.61 -24.06
N VAL A 328 -15.89 21.97 -22.92
CA VAL A 328 -15.41 22.49 -21.63
C VAL A 328 -13.88 22.31 -21.55
N PRO A 329 -13.12 23.33 -21.12
CA PRO A 329 -11.68 23.21 -20.98
C PRO A 329 -11.30 22.12 -19.96
N PRO A 330 -10.28 21.30 -20.26
CA PRO A 330 -9.82 20.26 -19.35
C PRO A 330 -8.93 20.83 -18.23
N HIS A 331 -8.72 20.06 -17.17
CA HIS A 331 -7.75 20.38 -16.12
C HIS A 331 -6.34 20.62 -16.69
N ILE A 332 -5.61 21.58 -16.12
CA ILE A 332 -4.22 21.86 -16.47
C ILE A 332 -3.34 21.17 -15.42
N PRO A 333 -2.52 20.16 -15.82
CA PRO A 333 -1.64 19.48 -14.89
C PRO A 333 -0.76 20.42 -14.07
N ALA A 334 -0.47 20.05 -12.83
CA ALA A 334 0.42 20.82 -11.97
C ALA A 334 1.85 20.87 -12.54
N THR A 335 2.65 21.82 -12.06
CA THR A 335 4.07 21.88 -12.43
C THR A 335 4.84 20.71 -11.81
N THR A 336 5.76 20.11 -12.56
CA THR A 336 6.65 19.08 -12.02
C THR A 336 7.43 19.62 -10.82
N PRO A 337 7.41 18.93 -9.66
CA PRO A 337 8.14 19.38 -8.48
C PRO A 337 9.66 19.44 -8.71
N GLU A 338 10.27 20.59 -8.44
CA GLU A 338 11.73 20.79 -8.46
C GLU A 338 12.36 20.47 -7.09
N ARG A 339 11.95 19.37 -6.47
CA ARG A 339 12.33 19.00 -5.10
C ARG A 339 12.52 17.49 -4.99
N LEU A 340 13.34 17.07 -4.03
CA LEU A 340 13.44 15.66 -3.65
C LEU A 340 12.13 15.23 -3.00
N TRP A 341 11.46 14.28 -3.65
CA TRP A 341 10.34 13.53 -3.10
C TRP A 341 10.78 12.10 -2.84
N LEU A 342 10.60 11.68 -1.59
CA LEU A 342 10.78 10.32 -1.12
C LEU A 342 9.47 9.85 -0.49
N SER A 343 9.32 8.55 -0.32
CA SER A 343 8.14 8.05 0.41
C SER A 343 8.37 6.72 1.10
N GLY A 344 7.75 6.59 2.28
CA GLY A 344 7.35 5.32 2.84
C GLY A 344 5.85 5.12 2.56
N LEU A 345 5.05 4.96 3.61
CA LEU A 345 3.59 5.11 3.55
C LEU A 345 3.16 6.58 3.47
N GLU A 346 4.05 7.51 3.85
CA GLU A 346 3.82 8.95 3.83
C GLU A 346 4.88 9.63 2.96
N LEU A 347 4.54 10.82 2.46
CA LEU A 347 5.43 11.62 1.64
C LEU A 347 6.48 12.28 2.54
N LEU A 348 7.74 12.17 2.15
CA LEU A 348 8.82 13.02 2.62
C LEU A 348 9.22 13.95 1.47
N GLU A 349 8.85 15.22 1.59
CA GLU A 349 9.24 16.27 0.66
C GLU A 349 10.28 17.17 1.31
N GLN A 350 11.41 17.39 0.63
CA GLN A 350 12.38 18.37 1.07
C GLN A 350 11.87 19.79 0.77
N THR A 351 11.47 20.52 1.82
CA THR A 351 11.05 21.93 1.72
C THR A 351 12.12 22.86 2.30
N PRO A 352 12.08 24.18 2.01
CA PRO A 352 13.00 25.15 2.61
C PRO A 352 12.97 25.17 4.16
N GLU A 353 11.83 24.85 4.76
CA GLU A 353 11.67 24.73 6.22
C GLU A 353 12.30 23.45 6.77
N MET A 354 12.37 22.39 5.96
CA MET A 354 13.03 21.13 6.26
C MET A 354 14.43 21.10 5.62
N ASN A 355 15.30 21.96 6.13
CA ASN A 355 16.63 22.18 5.56
C ASN A 355 17.62 21.01 5.76
N PHE A 356 17.35 20.10 6.70
CA PHE A 356 18.20 18.93 6.95
C PHE A 356 17.37 17.68 7.29
N ILE A 357 17.64 16.59 6.58
CA ILE A 357 16.98 15.28 6.78
C ILE A 357 17.91 14.35 7.58
N ASN A 358 17.48 13.96 8.77
CA ASN A 358 18.19 12.95 9.58
C ASN A 358 17.92 11.54 9.04
N VAL A 359 18.98 10.88 8.58
CA VAL A 359 18.95 9.47 8.16
C VAL A 359 19.48 8.61 9.32
N GLY A 360 18.65 7.72 9.87
CA GLY A 360 19.01 6.91 11.04
C GLY A 360 20.01 5.81 10.72
N GLU A 361 21.18 5.83 11.36
CA GLU A 361 22.34 4.95 11.07
C GLU A 361 22.35 3.58 11.78
N ARG A 362 21.43 3.32 12.73
CA ARG A 362 21.59 2.20 13.69
C ARG A 362 21.16 0.83 13.17
N CYS A 363 20.43 0.77 12.05
CA CYS A 363 20.04 -0.48 11.40
C CYS A 363 21.14 -0.98 10.44
N ASN A 364 22.37 -0.99 10.94
CA ASN A 364 23.56 -1.29 10.18
C ASN A 364 24.36 -2.37 10.90
N VAL A 365 24.52 -3.56 10.28
CA VAL A 365 25.23 -4.69 10.89
C VAL A 365 26.73 -4.39 11.10
N ALA A 366 27.35 -3.60 10.22
CA ALA A 366 28.76 -3.20 10.38
C ALA A 366 28.95 -2.11 11.46
N GLY A 367 27.98 -1.21 11.60
CA GLY A 367 28.04 -0.06 12.50
C GLY A 367 27.48 -0.29 13.91
N SER A 368 26.55 -1.24 14.08
CA SER A 368 25.79 -1.45 15.32
C SER A 368 25.93 -2.89 15.82
N ARG A 369 26.75 -3.08 16.85
CA ARG A 369 26.95 -4.39 17.51
C ARG A 369 25.64 -5.02 18.00
N LYS A 370 24.71 -4.19 18.50
CA LYS A 370 23.39 -4.65 18.95
C LYS A 370 22.58 -5.18 17.76
N PHE A 371 22.55 -4.44 16.66
CA PHE A 371 21.79 -4.83 15.47
C PHE A 371 22.38 -6.10 14.84
N LEU A 372 23.70 -6.18 14.63
CA LEU A 372 24.39 -7.37 14.15
C LEU A 372 24.03 -8.62 14.96
N ARG A 373 24.09 -8.53 16.29
CA ARG A 373 23.72 -9.64 17.19
C ARG A 373 22.27 -10.08 16.94
N LEU A 374 21.34 -9.14 16.87
CA LEU A 374 19.91 -9.44 16.71
C LEU A 374 19.61 -10.09 15.35
N ILE A 375 20.22 -9.60 14.26
CA ILE A 375 20.07 -10.21 12.94
C ILE A 375 20.68 -11.62 12.92
N ASN A 376 21.89 -11.79 13.44
CA ASN A 376 22.56 -13.10 13.49
C ASN A 376 21.79 -14.12 14.36
N GLU A 377 21.20 -13.68 15.46
CA GLU A 377 20.34 -14.50 16.34
C GLU A 377 18.89 -14.63 15.80
N LYS A 378 18.58 -14.08 14.63
CA LYS A 378 17.24 -14.08 14.01
C LYS A 378 16.15 -13.45 14.89
N LYS A 379 16.54 -12.55 15.79
CA LYS A 379 15.67 -11.76 16.68
C LYS A 379 15.15 -10.51 15.98
N TYR A 380 14.46 -10.70 14.85
CA TYR A 380 14.04 -9.61 13.99
C TYR A 380 13.06 -8.63 14.68
N GLU A 381 12.19 -9.11 15.57
CA GLU A 381 11.26 -8.24 16.32
C GLU A 381 12.00 -7.23 17.21
N GLU A 382 13.07 -7.66 17.89
CA GLU A 382 13.93 -6.75 18.64
C GLU A 382 14.76 -5.84 17.71
N ALA A 383 15.07 -6.29 16.49
CA ALA A 383 15.75 -5.46 15.50
C ALA A 383 14.81 -4.35 14.96
N LEU A 384 13.52 -4.66 14.77
CA LEU A 384 12.49 -3.68 14.40
C LEU A 384 12.34 -2.57 15.45
N SER A 385 12.51 -2.87 16.74
CA SER A 385 12.44 -1.83 17.78
C SER A 385 13.58 -0.82 17.66
N ILE A 386 14.74 -1.20 17.11
CA ILE A 386 15.82 -0.26 16.79
C ILE A 386 15.40 0.69 15.68
N ALA A 387 14.78 0.17 14.60
CA ALA A 387 14.27 1.00 13.51
C ALA A 387 13.16 1.95 13.99
N ARG A 388 12.18 1.43 14.76
CA ARG A 388 11.08 2.22 15.34
C ARG A 388 11.60 3.35 16.23
N LYS A 389 12.52 3.02 17.13
CA LYS A 389 13.11 4.00 18.05
C LYS A 389 13.82 5.13 17.29
N GLN A 390 14.52 4.84 16.20
CA GLN A 390 15.13 5.89 15.39
C GLN A 390 14.10 6.85 14.80
N VAL A 391 12.96 6.34 14.31
CA VAL A 391 11.87 7.17 13.81
C VAL A 391 11.26 8.03 14.92
N GLU A 392 11.09 7.49 16.13
CA GLU A 392 10.62 8.22 17.31
C GLU A 392 11.61 9.29 17.79
N ASP A 393 12.91 9.00 17.69
CA ASP A 393 14.00 9.91 18.03
C ASP A 393 14.21 10.99 16.94
N GLY A 394 13.46 10.95 15.83
CA GLY A 394 13.44 12.01 14.81
C GLY A 394 14.13 11.69 13.49
N ALA A 395 14.46 10.42 13.22
CA ALA A 395 14.88 10.01 11.88
C ALA A 395 13.71 10.13 10.88
N LEU A 396 13.98 10.81 9.77
CA LEU A 396 13.04 11.00 8.67
C LEU A 396 13.26 9.99 7.55
N VAL A 397 14.41 9.28 7.55
CA VAL A 397 14.74 8.15 6.69
C VAL A 397 15.48 7.12 7.55
N ILE A 398 15.32 5.82 7.29
CA ILE A 398 16.12 4.78 7.96
C ILE A 398 17.12 4.17 6.99
N ASP A 399 18.41 4.20 7.33
CA ASP A 399 19.46 3.48 6.62
C ASP A 399 19.50 2.02 7.09
N VAL A 400 19.45 1.08 6.15
CA VAL A 400 19.44 -0.36 6.43
C VAL A 400 20.60 -1.02 5.69
N ASN A 401 21.54 -1.58 6.45
CA ASN A 401 22.70 -2.30 5.94
C ASN A 401 22.78 -3.71 6.54
N MET A 402 22.89 -4.72 5.66
CA MET A 402 22.98 -6.14 6.01
C MET A 402 24.30 -6.79 5.55
N ASP A 403 25.30 -5.99 5.18
CA ASP A 403 26.58 -6.49 4.69
C ASP A 403 27.47 -6.97 5.84
N ASP A 404 27.49 -8.29 6.05
CA ASP A 404 28.45 -8.97 6.91
C ASP A 404 28.94 -10.27 6.24
N GLY A 405 30.20 -10.64 6.47
CA GLY A 405 30.80 -11.83 5.85
C GLY A 405 30.18 -13.16 6.30
N LEU A 406 29.42 -13.16 7.39
CA LEU A 406 28.76 -14.35 7.95
C LEU A 406 27.26 -14.44 7.60
N LEU A 407 26.69 -13.40 6.99
CA LEU A 407 25.27 -13.32 6.67
C LEU A 407 25.01 -13.49 5.16
N ASP A 408 23.88 -14.08 4.81
CA ASP A 408 23.32 -13.92 3.46
C ASP A 408 22.62 -12.55 3.39
N ALA A 409 23.41 -11.52 3.07
CA ALA A 409 22.93 -10.13 3.04
C ALA A 409 21.67 -9.94 2.17
N ARG A 410 21.50 -10.74 1.10
CA ARG A 410 20.33 -10.64 0.22
C ARG A 410 19.07 -11.18 0.90
N GLU A 411 19.18 -12.34 1.54
CA GLU A 411 18.09 -12.94 2.31
C GLU A 411 17.72 -12.08 3.53
N GLU A 412 18.72 -11.58 4.27
CA GLU A 412 18.50 -10.74 5.45
C GLU A 412 17.84 -9.40 5.09
N MET A 413 18.30 -8.76 4.02
CA MET A 413 17.71 -7.51 3.53
C MET A 413 16.25 -7.71 3.15
N THR A 414 15.95 -8.76 2.37
CA THR A 414 14.59 -9.08 1.94
C THR A 414 13.68 -9.35 3.14
N THR A 415 14.13 -10.19 4.07
CA THR A 415 13.37 -10.58 5.27
C THR A 415 13.10 -9.36 6.15
N PHE A 416 14.13 -8.58 6.46
CA PHE A 416 13.99 -7.43 7.35
C PHE A 416 13.14 -6.32 6.72
N LEU A 417 13.29 -6.03 5.42
CA LEU A 417 12.47 -5.02 4.76
C LEU A 417 11.01 -5.46 4.66
N ASN A 418 10.73 -6.74 4.38
CA ASN A 418 9.35 -7.25 4.41
C ASN A 418 8.70 -7.09 5.80
N LEU A 419 9.47 -7.25 6.87
CA LEU A 419 9.04 -6.99 8.24
C LEU A 419 8.85 -5.49 8.51
N VAL A 420 9.78 -4.64 8.08
CA VAL A 420 9.64 -3.19 8.18
C VAL A 420 8.35 -2.72 7.49
N MET A 421 8.02 -3.26 6.33
CA MET A 421 6.78 -2.92 5.62
C MET A 421 5.50 -3.39 6.33
N SER A 422 5.61 -4.33 7.26
CA SER A 422 4.50 -4.74 8.15
C SER A 422 4.36 -3.85 9.38
N GLU A 423 5.31 -2.95 9.64
CA GLU A 423 5.39 -2.06 10.80
C GLU A 423 5.09 -0.60 10.44
N PRO A 424 3.87 -0.09 10.63
CA PRO A 424 3.50 1.20 10.05
C PRO A 424 4.23 2.41 10.61
N ASP A 425 4.63 2.36 11.88
CA ASP A 425 5.40 3.42 12.52
C ASP A 425 6.80 3.56 11.87
N ILE A 426 7.32 2.47 11.30
CA ILE A 426 8.60 2.43 10.58
C ILE A 426 8.34 2.70 9.09
N ALA A 427 7.41 1.96 8.49
CA ALA A 427 7.08 2.03 7.07
C ALA A 427 6.59 3.41 6.64
N ARG A 428 6.13 4.28 7.55
CA ARG A 428 5.74 5.66 7.21
C ARG A 428 6.88 6.48 6.61
N VAL A 429 8.12 6.26 7.05
CA VAL A 429 9.30 6.97 6.53
C VAL A 429 9.97 6.19 5.38
N PRO A 430 10.67 6.87 4.46
CA PRO A 430 11.45 6.21 3.42
C PRO A 430 12.61 5.37 4.00
N ILE A 431 13.04 4.38 3.23
CA ILE A 431 14.20 3.55 3.56
C ILE A 431 15.36 3.87 2.60
N MET A 432 16.56 4.00 3.16
CA MET A 432 17.82 4.03 2.44
C MET A 432 18.42 2.61 2.48
N ILE A 433 18.48 1.94 1.33
CA ILE A 433 19.02 0.58 1.21
C ILE A 433 20.53 0.70 1.05
N ASP A 434 21.27 0.25 2.06
CA ASP A 434 22.73 0.33 2.10
C ASP A 434 23.38 -1.05 1.86
N SER A 435 24.14 -1.16 0.78
CA SER A 435 24.96 -2.33 0.49
C SER A 435 26.04 -2.04 -0.55
N SER A 436 27.18 -2.71 -0.40
CA SER A 436 28.25 -2.79 -1.38
C SER A 436 27.97 -3.77 -2.53
N LYS A 437 26.95 -4.62 -2.39
CA LYS A 437 26.55 -5.67 -3.33
C LYS A 437 25.28 -5.29 -4.08
N TRP A 438 25.36 -5.31 -5.40
CA TRP A 438 24.25 -4.87 -6.26
C TRP A 438 23.00 -5.73 -6.10
N GLU A 439 23.17 -7.05 -6.01
CA GLU A 439 22.09 -8.00 -5.85
C GLU A 439 21.28 -7.81 -4.54
N VAL A 440 21.89 -7.21 -3.52
CA VAL A 440 21.24 -6.87 -2.25
C VAL A 440 20.41 -5.58 -2.41
N ILE A 441 20.97 -4.57 -3.08
CA ILE A 441 20.25 -3.34 -3.44
C ILE A 441 18.99 -3.66 -4.25
N GLU A 442 19.14 -4.45 -5.32
CA GLU A 442 18.03 -4.83 -6.18
C GLU A 442 16.95 -5.61 -5.41
N ALA A 443 17.35 -6.57 -4.58
CA ALA A 443 16.41 -7.32 -3.74
C ALA A 443 15.65 -6.40 -2.78
N GLY A 444 16.33 -5.43 -2.16
CA GLY A 444 15.71 -4.46 -1.27
C GLY A 444 14.71 -3.55 -1.98
N LEU A 445 15.05 -3.05 -3.18
CA LEU A 445 14.16 -2.20 -3.98
C LEU A 445 12.84 -2.91 -4.33
N LYS A 446 12.90 -4.21 -4.55
CA LYS A 446 11.75 -5.07 -4.86
C LYS A 446 10.85 -5.37 -3.64
N CYS A 447 11.23 -4.94 -2.43
CA CYS A 447 10.44 -5.09 -1.21
C CYS A 447 9.70 -3.80 -0.81
N LEU A 448 10.04 -2.64 -1.40
CA LEU A 448 9.58 -1.33 -0.92
C LEU A 448 8.54 -0.71 -1.84
N GLN A 449 7.35 -0.46 -1.28
CA GLN A 449 6.24 0.19 -1.99
C GLN A 449 6.49 1.68 -2.27
N GLY A 450 7.22 2.36 -1.38
CA GLY A 450 7.57 3.78 -1.50
C GLY A 450 8.75 4.06 -2.41
N LYS A 451 9.08 5.35 -2.57
CA LYS A 451 10.30 5.82 -3.22
C LYS A 451 11.45 5.88 -2.20
N SER A 452 12.31 4.89 -2.29
CA SER A 452 13.49 4.68 -1.43
C SER A 452 14.73 5.39 -1.97
N ILE A 453 15.83 5.31 -1.22
CA ILE A 453 17.16 5.76 -1.62
C ILE A 453 18.08 4.53 -1.75
N VAL A 454 18.86 4.46 -2.82
CA VAL A 454 19.97 3.50 -2.97
C VAL A 454 21.25 4.10 -2.40
N ASN A 455 21.87 3.40 -1.45
CA ASN A 455 23.18 3.73 -0.88
C ASN A 455 24.16 2.57 -1.13
N SER A 456 25.03 2.62 -2.12
CA SER A 456 25.27 3.70 -3.08
C SER A 456 25.80 3.13 -4.40
N ILE A 457 25.90 3.99 -5.41
CA ILE A 457 26.62 3.71 -6.65
C ILE A 457 27.84 4.62 -6.78
N SER A 458 28.81 4.23 -7.61
CA SER A 458 30.04 5.01 -7.86
C SER A 458 30.68 4.65 -9.20
N LEU A 459 31.69 5.41 -9.60
CA LEU A 459 32.47 5.17 -10.83
C LEU A 459 33.63 4.19 -10.60
N LYS A 460 33.73 3.55 -9.41
CA LYS A 460 34.87 2.68 -9.04
C LYS A 460 35.09 1.52 -10.02
N GLU A 461 34.03 0.99 -10.61
CA GLU A 461 34.07 -0.13 -11.57
C GLU A 461 33.98 0.32 -13.03
N GLY A 462 34.12 1.63 -13.27
CA GLY A 462 33.99 2.25 -14.58
C GLY A 462 32.58 2.75 -14.91
N GLU A 463 32.51 3.52 -15.98
CA GLU A 463 31.31 4.23 -16.43
C GLU A 463 30.18 3.30 -16.90
N GLU A 464 30.50 2.17 -17.55
CA GLU A 464 29.49 1.26 -18.09
C GLU A 464 28.61 0.66 -16.99
N LYS A 465 29.24 0.13 -15.92
CA LYS A 465 28.53 -0.41 -14.76
C LYS A 465 27.76 0.66 -13.99
N PHE A 466 28.33 1.86 -13.86
CA PHE A 466 27.64 2.99 -13.24
C PHE A 466 26.36 3.36 -14.00
N ILE A 467 26.40 3.39 -15.34
CA ILE A 467 25.23 3.64 -16.19
C ILE A 467 24.21 2.49 -16.08
N GLU A 468 24.66 1.24 -16.08
CA GLU A 468 23.80 0.07 -15.91
C GLU A 468 23.00 0.14 -14.61
N HIS A 469 23.70 0.33 -13.49
CA HIS A 469 23.08 0.47 -12.17
C HIS A 469 22.13 1.67 -12.15
N ALA A 470 22.56 2.85 -12.61
CA ALA A 470 21.72 4.04 -12.63
C ALA A 470 20.43 3.85 -13.46
N ARG A 471 20.49 3.15 -14.59
CA ARG A 471 19.29 2.83 -15.39
C ARG A 471 18.33 1.93 -14.64
N LEU A 472 18.83 0.93 -13.91
CA LEU A 472 17.97 0.04 -13.14
C LEU A 472 17.36 0.74 -11.92
N ILE A 473 18.10 1.60 -11.23
CA ILE A 473 17.56 2.44 -10.14
C ILE A 473 16.41 3.31 -10.65
N LYS A 474 16.62 3.97 -11.80
CA LYS A 474 15.57 4.78 -12.44
C LYS A 474 14.35 3.94 -12.76
N LYS A 475 14.55 2.74 -13.32
CA LYS A 475 13.48 1.82 -13.71
C LYS A 475 12.69 1.26 -12.51
N LEU A 476 13.34 1.12 -11.35
CA LEU A 476 12.71 0.66 -10.09
C LEU A 476 12.17 1.82 -9.23
N GLY A 477 12.39 3.07 -9.64
CA GLY A 477 11.80 4.25 -9.04
C GLY A 477 12.39 4.69 -7.71
N ALA A 478 13.72 4.69 -7.59
CA ALA A 478 14.43 5.15 -6.39
C ALA A 478 15.33 6.37 -6.66
N ALA A 479 15.60 7.13 -5.60
CA ALA A 479 16.70 8.09 -5.58
C ALA A 479 18.03 7.35 -5.35
N THR A 480 19.17 8.01 -5.59
CA THR A 480 20.48 7.37 -5.42
C THR A 480 21.50 8.27 -4.74
N VAL A 481 22.24 7.69 -3.80
CA VAL A 481 23.51 8.22 -3.30
C VAL A 481 24.60 7.85 -4.30
N VAL A 482 25.39 8.84 -4.68
CA VAL A 482 26.56 8.73 -5.56
C VAL A 482 27.79 9.07 -4.75
N MET A 483 28.59 8.05 -4.44
CA MET A 483 29.84 8.24 -3.71
C MET A 483 30.87 8.91 -4.62
N ALA A 484 31.64 9.86 -4.08
CA ALA A 484 32.79 10.45 -4.75
C ALA A 484 33.97 9.45 -4.81
N PHE A 485 33.79 8.38 -5.59
CA PHE A 485 34.74 7.30 -5.79
C PHE A 485 34.75 6.95 -7.27
N ASP A 486 35.92 6.99 -7.91
CA ASP A 486 36.11 6.62 -9.31
C ASP A 486 37.20 5.56 -9.47
N GLU A 487 37.61 5.28 -10.71
CA GLU A 487 38.63 4.27 -11.04
C GLU A 487 40.01 4.59 -10.43
N LYS A 488 40.25 5.84 -9.99
CA LYS A 488 41.49 6.27 -9.33
C LYS A 488 41.42 6.10 -7.80
N GLY A 489 40.27 5.70 -7.25
CA GLY A 489 40.07 5.54 -5.81
C GLY A 489 39.07 6.53 -5.22
N GLN A 490 39.06 6.59 -3.90
CA GLN A 490 38.22 7.49 -3.13
C GLN A 490 38.72 8.94 -3.26
N ALA A 491 37.81 9.90 -3.49
CA ALA A 491 38.17 11.31 -3.53
C ALA A 491 38.35 11.89 -2.12
N ASP A 492 39.59 12.26 -1.81
CA ASP A 492 40.04 12.72 -0.50
C ASP A 492 40.26 14.24 -0.44
N THR A 493 40.70 14.89 -1.52
CA THR A 493 40.83 16.36 -1.60
C THR A 493 39.61 17.06 -2.21
N PHE A 494 39.47 18.37 -1.99
CA PHE A 494 38.41 19.19 -2.58
C PHE A 494 38.34 19.07 -4.11
N GLU A 495 39.48 19.19 -4.80
CA GLU A 495 39.54 19.14 -6.27
C GLU A 495 39.07 17.79 -6.80
N ARG A 496 39.47 16.69 -6.14
CA ARG A 496 39.05 15.34 -6.52
C ARG A 496 37.57 15.12 -6.27
N LYS A 497 37.02 15.62 -5.16
CA LYS A 497 35.59 15.50 -4.84
C LYS A 497 34.74 16.17 -5.91
N ILE A 498 35.07 17.40 -6.31
CA ILE A 498 34.31 18.12 -7.34
C ILE A 498 34.48 17.51 -8.74
N GLU A 499 35.67 17.01 -9.09
CA GLU A 499 35.92 16.34 -10.38
C GLU A 499 35.01 15.11 -10.55
N VAL A 500 34.97 14.24 -9.53
CA VAL A 500 34.18 13.01 -9.57
C VAL A 500 32.68 13.30 -9.57
N CYS A 501 32.20 14.19 -8.69
CA CYS A 501 30.79 14.56 -8.64
C CYS A 501 30.31 15.21 -9.95
N ALA A 502 31.12 16.10 -10.56
CA ALA A 502 30.79 16.72 -11.84
C ALA A 502 30.69 15.69 -12.98
N ARG A 503 31.63 14.75 -13.04
CA ARG A 503 31.62 13.67 -14.03
C ARG A 503 30.38 12.79 -13.86
N ALA A 504 30.09 12.35 -12.64
CA ALA A 504 28.94 11.50 -12.36
C ALA A 504 27.61 12.21 -12.66
N TYR A 505 27.46 13.48 -12.28
CA TYR A 505 26.27 14.29 -12.58
C TYR A 505 26.00 14.37 -14.08
N LYS A 506 27.05 14.62 -14.87
CA LYS A 506 26.95 14.68 -16.32
C LYS A 506 26.48 13.35 -16.92
N ILE A 507 27.06 12.23 -16.47
CA ILE A 507 26.66 10.90 -16.94
C ILE A 507 25.19 10.61 -16.60
N LEU A 508 24.78 10.89 -15.35
CA LEU A 508 23.41 10.64 -14.90
C LEU A 508 22.39 11.51 -15.66
N THR A 509 22.64 12.80 -15.81
CA THR A 509 21.68 13.71 -16.43
C THR A 509 21.68 13.62 -17.96
N GLU A 510 22.84 13.51 -18.61
CA GLU A 510 22.93 13.56 -20.08
C GLU A 510 22.83 12.19 -20.75
N GLN A 511 23.33 11.10 -20.13
CA GLN A 511 23.34 9.77 -20.75
C GLN A 511 22.24 8.83 -20.23
N VAL A 512 21.86 8.94 -18.96
CA VAL A 512 20.79 8.14 -18.34
C VAL A 512 19.44 8.87 -18.38
N GLY A 513 19.46 10.21 -18.41
CA GLY A 513 18.26 11.04 -18.25
C GLY A 513 17.67 10.88 -16.84
N PHE A 514 18.53 10.74 -15.83
CA PHE A 514 18.14 10.64 -14.42
C PHE A 514 17.64 12.01 -13.94
N ASN A 515 16.60 12.03 -13.11
CA ASN A 515 16.10 13.29 -12.55
C ASN A 515 17.17 13.88 -11.61
N PRO A 516 17.66 15.11 -11.82
CA PRO A 516 18.69 15.69 -10.97
C PRO A 516 18.28 15.81 -9.50
N HIS A 517 16.99 15.97 -9.21
CA HIS A 517 16.44 16.01 -7.84
C HIS A 517 16.47 14.66 -7.11
N ASP A 518 16.76 13.57 -7.83
CA ASP A 518 16.90 12.23 -7.28
C ASP A 518 18.37 11.82 -7.10
N ILE A 519 19.31 12.74 -7.38
CA ILE A 519 20.75 12.54 -7.23
C ILE A 519 21.20 13.14 -5.89
N ILE A 520 21.75 12.29 -5.03
CA ILE A 520 22.34 12.68 -3.75
C ILE A 520 23.84 12.38 -3.83
N PHE A 521 24.71 13.37 -3.70
CA PHE A 521 26.16 13.15 -3.65
C PHE A 521 26.61 12.88 -2.22
N ASP A 522 27.48 11.90 -2.04
CA ASP A 522 28.32 11.75 -0.84
C ASP A 522 29.79 12.08 -1.22
N PRO A 523 30.27 13.29 -0.89
CA PRO A 523 31.67 13.68 -1.10
C PRO A 523 32.69 12.93 -0.23
N ASN A 524 32.30 11.88 0.48
CA ASN A 524 33.05 11.12 1.49
C ASN A 524 33.39 11.93 2.75
N VAL A 525 32.62 11.72 3.82
CA VAL A 525 33.03 12.11 5.17
C VAL A 525 34.13 11.15 5.66
N LEU A 526 35.34 11.68 5.86
CA LEU A 526 36.51 10.91 6.28
C LEU A 526 36.96 11.31 7.70
N ALA A 527 37.69 10.41 8.36
CA ALA A 527 38.15 10.62 9.73
C ALA A 527 39.21 11.73 9.83
N VAL A 528 39.06 12.62 10.81
CA VAL A 528 40.03 13.67 11.14
C VAL A 528 40.72 13.39 12.48
N ALA A 529 41.74 14.17 12.82
CA ALA A 529 42.55 13.98 14.04
C ALA A 529 43.13 12.56 14.18
N THR A 530 43.59 12.00 13.07
CA THR A 530 44.17 10.64 13.01
C THR A 530 45.67 10.60 13.35
N GLY A 531 46.31 11.77 13.46
CA GLY A 531 47.77 11.91 13.60
C GLY A 531 48.53 11.93 12.27
N ILE A 532 47.83 11.86 11.13
CA ILE A 532 48.39 11.96 9.78
C ILE A 532 48.04 13.33 9.21
N GLU A 533 49.03 14.11 8.79
CA GLU A 533 48.87 15.51 8.39
C GLU A 533 47.92 15.66 7.18
N GLU A 534 48.00 14.72 6.23
CA GLU A 534 47.15 14.66 5.05
C GLU A 534 45.65 14.55 5.39
N HIS A 535 45.31 13.98 6.55
CA HIS A 535 43.91 13.78 6.98
C HIS A 535 43.32 15.01 7.67
N ASN A 536 44.14 16.00 8.03
CA ASN A 536 43.69 17.18 8.79
C ASN A 536 42.66 18.01 8.01
N ASN A 537 42.75 18.02 6.68
CA ASN A 537 41.92 18.88 5.84
C ASN A 537 40.62 18.22 5.35
N TYR A 538 40.40 16.93 5.62
CA TYR A 538 39.28 16.17 5.05
C TYR A 538 37.89 16.76 5.34
N ALA A 539 37.67 17.27 6.55
CA ALA A 539 36.40 17.91 6.92
C ALA A 539 36.18 19.24 6.17
N VAL A 540 37.25 20.05 6.04
CA VAL A 540 37.22 21.31 5.27
C VAL A 540 36.94 21.02 3.79
N ASP A 541 37.60 20.02 3.21
CA ASP A 541 37.41 19.63 1.82
C ASP A 541 35.99 19.14 1.54
N PHE A 542 35.38 18.39 2.47
CA PHE A 542 33.97 18.03 2.39
C PHE A 542 33.06 19.27 2.41
N ILE A 543 33.23 20.17 3.39
CA ILE A 543 32.40 21.37 3.55
C ILE A 543 32.48 22.26 2.31
N ASN A 544 33.68 22.44 1.75
CA ASN A 544 33.89 23.21 0.53
C ASN A 544 33.27 22.51 -0.70
N ALA A 545 33.41 21.19 -0.82
CA ALA A 545 32.80 20.41 -1.90
C ALA A 545 31.27 20.50 -1.86
N THR A 546 30.65 20.47 -0.68
CA THR A 546 29.21 20.69 -0.51
C THR A 546 28.77 22.02 -1.11
N GLY A 547 29.43 23.12 -0.75
CA GLY A 547 29.12 24.45 -1.29
C GLY A 547 29.32 24.53 -2.80
N TRP A 548 30.33 23.84 -3.34
CA TRP A 548 30.56 23.75 -4.78
C TRP A 548 29.47 22.95 -5.48
N ILE A 549 29.11 21.78 -4.98
CA ILE A 549 28.07 20.91 -5.55
C ILE A 549 26.74 21.67 -5.61
N LYS A 550 26.34 22.29 -4.51
CA LYS A 550 25.07 23.03 -4.44
C LYS A 550 24.98 24.17 -5.44
N LYS A 551 26.11 24.82 -5.72
CA LYS A 551 26.21 25.93 -6.67
C LYS A 551 26.28 25.49 -8.14
N ASN A 552 26.92 24.35 -8.43
CA ASN A 552 27.29 23.98 -9.80
C ASN A 552 26.47 22.82 -10.38
N LEU A 553 25.86 21.98 -9.53
CA LEU A 553 25.10 20.80 -9.93
C LEU A 553 23.62 21.00 -9.54
N PRO A 554 22.82 21.72 -10.37
CA PRO A 554 21.47 22.13 -10.01
C PRO A 554 20.56 20.92 -9.77
N GLY A 555 19.70 21.03 -8.77
CA GLY A 555 18.78 19.96 -8.35
C GLY A 555 19.42 18.88 -7.49
N ALA A 556 20.74 18.68 -7.54
CA ALA A 556 21.40 17.65 -6.73
C ALA A 556 21.37 17.98 -5.22
N HIS A 557 21.38 16.92 -4.43
CA HIS A 557 21.41 16.97 -2.97
C HIS A 557 22.75 16.46 -2.43
N ILE A 558 23.05 16.74 -1.17
CA ILE A 558 24.29 16.31 -0.51
C ILE A 558 23.98 15.53 0.78
N SER A 559 24.61 14.36 0.92
CA SER A 559 24.61 13.51 2.11
C SER A 559 26.03 13.19 2.59
N GLY A 560 26.14 12.50 3.72
CA GLY A 560 27.39 11.95 4.22
C GLY A 560 27.23 11.12 5.50
N GLY A 561 28.08 10.11 5.66
CA GLY A 561 28.23 9.34 6.89
C GLY A 561 28.91 10.14 8.01
N VAL A 562 28.15 10.92 8.78
CA VAL A 562 28.69 11.88 9.77
C VAL A 562 29.50 11.18 10.87
N SER A 563 29.09 9.96 11.25
CA SER A 563 29.80 9.14 12.24
C SER A 563 31.24 8.78 11.86
N ASN A 564 31.60 8.83 10.57
CA ASN A 564 32.96 8.53 10.10
C ASN A 564 33.97 9.62 10.50
N LEU A 565 33.54 10.87 10.62
CA LEU A 565 34.37 12.01 10.97
C LEU A 565 35.14 11.79 12.29
N SER A 566 34.45 11.22 13.28
CA SER A 566 34.92 11.13 14.66
C SER A 566 35.45 9.74 15.04
N PHE A 567 35.84 8.92 14.06
CA PHE A 567 36.36 7.57 14.34
C PHE A 567 37.62 7.55 15.21
N SER A 568 38.46 8.58 15.15
CA SER A 568 39.65 8.73 16.00
C SER A 568 39.33 8.81 17.49
N PHE A 569 38.08 9.15 17.86
CA PHE A 569 37.63 9.32 19.24
C PHE A 569 36.66 8.23 19.73
N ARG A 570 36.70 7.04 19.12
CA ARG A 570 35.90 5.88 19.57
C ARG A 570 36.10 5.62 21.07
N GLY A 571 34.99 5.53 21.81
CA GLY A 571 34.98 5.36 23.26
C GLY A 571 34.82 6.66 24.06
N ASN A 572 34.78 7.83 23.41
CA ASN A 572 34.38 9.10 24.02
C ASN A 572 33.14 9.65 23.28
N ASN A 573 31.94 9.24 23.71
CA ASN A 573 30.70 9.59 23.00
C ASN A 573 30.45 11.09 22.97
N TYR A 574 30.67 11.80 24.08
CA TYR A 574 30.44 13.24 24.15
C TYR A 574 31.27 14.03 23.12
N ILE A 575 32.58 13.76 23.02
CA ILE A 575 33.43 14.42 22.02
C ILE A 575 32.98 14.08 20.60
N ARG A 576 32.60 12.84 20.33
CA ARG A 576 32.11 12.43 19.00
C ARG A 576 30.85 13.19 18.61
N GLU A 577 29.86 13.24 19.51
CA GLU A 577 28.60 13.94 19.30
C GLU A 577 28.81 15.46 19.13
N ALA A 578 29.70 16.05 19.93
CA ALA A 578 30.07 17.45 19.79
C ALA A 578 30.77 17.74 18.45
N MET A 579 31.65 16.86 17.97
CA MET A 579 32.27 16.97 16.64
C MET A 579 31.22 16.89 15.53
N HIS A 580 30.22 16.01 15.66
CA HIS A 580 29.13 15.89 14.70
C HIS A 580 28.31 17.17 14.61
N ALA A 581 27.96 17.76 15.77
CA ALA A 581 27.22 19.01 15.83
C ALA A 581 27.96 20.18 15.17
N VAL A 582 29.27 20.32 15.42
CA VAL A 582 30.11 21.35 14.78
C VAL A 582 30.23 21.14 13.28
N PHE A 583 30.48 19.92 12.84
CA PHE A 583 30.56 19.61 11.41
C PHE A 583 29.24 19.90 10.68
N LEU A 584 28.12 19.41 11.21
CA LEU A 584 26.80 19.64 10.63
C LEU A 584 26.45 21.13 10.60
N TYR A 585 26.77 21.89 11.65
CA TYR A 585 26.56 23.35 11.67
C TYR A 585 27.21 24.05 10.47
N HIS A 586 28.46 23.69 10.13
CA HIS A 586 29.16 24.29 8.99
C HIS A 586 28.71 23.70 7.64
N ALA A 587 28.50 22.39 7.56
CA ALA A 587 28.13 21.72 6.32
C ALA A 587 26.71 22.11 5.86
N ILE A 588 25.73 22.19 6.77
CA ILE A 588 24.36 22.63 6.47
C ILE A 588 24.35 24.06 5.93
N ARG A 589 25.19 24.94 6.49
CA ARG A 589 25.34 26.33 5.99
C ARG A 589 25.92 26.41 4.57
N GLN A 590 26.66 25.39 4.13
CA GLN A 590 27.12 25.27 2.75
C GLN A 590 26.12 24.54 1.85
N GLY A 591 25.00 24.06 2.39
CA GLY A 591 23.92 23.43 1.63
C GLY A 591 23.86 21.90 1.75
N MET A 592 24.44 21.29 2.80
CA MET A 592 24.23 19.87 3.08
C MET A 592 22.74 19.63 3.40
N ASP A 593 22.11 18.70 2.67
CA ASP A 593 20.66 18.49 2.66
C ASP A 593 20.22 17.38 3.62
N MET A 594 21.08 16.40 3.87
CA MET A 594 20.80 15.24 4.72
C MET A 594 22.08 14.63 5.27
N GLY A 595 21.98 13.73 6.24
CA GLY A 595 23.15 13.00 6.74
C GLY A 595 22.78 11.73 7.48
N ILE A 596 23.65 10.72 7.37
CA ILE A 596 23.54 9.46 8.10
C ILE A 596 24.11 9.69 9.50
N VAL A 597 23.21 9.73 10.48
CA VAL A 597 23.46 10.16 11.87
C VAL A 597 22.72 9.28 12.86
N ASN A 598 23.11 9.35 14.14
CA ASN A 598 22.30 8.86 15.23
C ASN A 598 21.26 9.93 15.63
N PRO A 599 19.96 9.74 15.38
CA PRO A 599 18.94 10.76 15.68
C PRO A 599 18.78 11.03 17.20
N ALA A 600 19.22 10.09 18.04
CA ALA A 600 19.11 10.21 19.50
C ALA A 600 20.14 11.16 20.13
N THR A 601 21.15 11.60 19.37
CA THR A 601 22.21 12.47 19.89
C THR A 601 21.64 13.83 20.28
N SER A 602 21.92 14.28 21.51
CA SER A 602 21.31 15.46 22.13
C SER A 602 22.20 16.70 22.14
N VAL A 603 23.47 16.59 21.71
CA VAL A 603 24.42 17.71 21.76
C VAL A 603 24.09 18.71 20.65
N LEU A 604 23.56 19.87 21.03
CA LEU A 604 23.37 21.01 20.14
C LEU A 604 24.66 21.84 20.07
N TYR A 605 24.94 22.42 18.90
CA TYR A 605 26.10 23.30 18.70
C TYR A 605 26.18 24.43 19.74
N THR A 606 25.03 25.00 20.13
CA THR A 606 24.93 26.09 21.11
C THR A 606 25.22 25.66 22.54
N ASP A 607 25.11 24.37 22.83
CA ASP A 607 25.19 23.84 24.19
C ASP A 607 26.62 23.35 24.51
N ILE A 608 27.51 23.35 23.52
CA ILE A 608 28.91 22.98 23.69
C ILE A 608 29.65 24.10 24.44
N PRO A 609 30.35 23.80 25.56
CA PRO A 609 31.17 24.77 26.28
C PRO A 609 32.17 25.46 25.35
N ALA A 610 32.35 26.77 25.49
CA ALA A 610 33.12 27.58 24.54
C ALA A 610 34.56 27.11 24.32
N ASP A 611 35.23 26.64 25.37
CA ASP A 611 36.59 26.10 25.32
C ASP A 611 36.68 24.76 24.59
N VAL A 612 35.66 23.91 24.72
CA VAL A 612 35.54 22.64 24.00
C VAL A 612 35.15 22.89 22.54
N LEU A 613 34.23 23.83 22.30
CA LEU A 613 33.78 24.24 20.98
C LEU A 613 34.95 24.76 20.14
N GLU A 614 35.77 25.66 20.69
CA GLU A 614 36.95 26.20 20.01
C GLU A 614 37.90 25.07 19.57
N ARG A 615 38.18 24.11 20.45
CA ARG A 615 39.08 22.98 20.14
C ARG A 615 38.50 22.03 19.09
N ILE A 616 37.19 21.81 19.10
CA ILE A 616 36.52 20.99 18.08
C ILE A 616 36.51 21.74 16.74
N GLU A 617 36.21 23.04 16.73
CA GLU A 617 36.28 23.86 15.52
C GLU A 617 37.68 23.92 14.93
N ASP A 618 38.71 24.01 15.78
CA ASP A 618 40.11 24.00 15.35
C ASP A 618 40.44 22.72 14.56
N VAL A 619 39.90 21.57 14.98
CA VAL A 619 40.06 20.28 14.28
C VAL A 619 39.20 20.20 13.03
N VAL A 620 37.89 20.48 13.14
CA VAL A 620 36.93 20.33 12.02
C VAL A 620 37.23 21.31 10.88
N LEU A 621 37.70 22.51 11.21
CA LEU A 621 37.99 23.55 10.22
C LEU A 621 39.49 23.70 9.94
N ASN A 622 40.33 22.81 10.49
CA ASN A 622 41.78 22.80 10.31
C ASN A 622 42.42 24.20 10.52
N ARG A 623 42.03 24.90 11.59
CA ARG A 623 42.45 26.31 11.82
C ARG A 623 43.89 26.45 12.30
N ARG A 624 44.47 25.37 12.83
CA ARG A 624 45.80 25.36 13.44
C ARG A 624 46.47 23.97 13.36
N PRO A 625 47.82 23.90 13.30
CA PRO A 625 48.54 22.62 13.17
C PRO A 625 48.42 21.68 14.38
N ASP A 626 48.38 22.20 15.61
CA ASP A 626 48.32 21.43 16.86
C ASP A 626 46.88 21.14 17.34
N ALA A 627 45.88 21.28 16.46
CA ALA A 627 44.47 21.12 16.81
C ALA A 627 44.14 19.71 17.35
N ALA A 628 44.65 18.67 16.70
CA ALA A 628 44.37 17.28 17.06
C ALA A 628 44.91 16.93 18.46
N GLU A 629 46.15 17.31 18.77
CA GLU A 629 46.78 17.09 20.07
C GLU A 629 45.98 17.78 21.19
N ARG A 630 45.60 19.04 20.99
CA ARG A 630 44.79 19.81 21.95
C ARG A 630 43.43 19.18 22.20
N LEU A 631 42.77 18.64 21.17
CA LEU A 631 41.47 17.99 21.34
C LEU A 631 41.60 16.66 22.08
N ILE A 632 42.68 15.90 21.84
CA ILE A 632 42.98 14.66 22.57
C ILE A 632 43.20 14.94 24.06
N GLU A 633 44.00 15.96 24.41
CA GLU A 633 44.21 16.37 25.81
C GLU A 633 42.88 16.71 26.52
N THR A 634 42.00 17.43 25.84
CA THR A 634 40.66 17.77 26.36
C THR A 634 39.76 16.54 26.47
N ALA A 635 39.82 15.63 25.49
CA ALA A 635 39.06 14.39 25.52
C ALA A 635 39.49 13.50 26.72
N GLU A 636 40.79 13.44 27.03
CA GLU A 636 41.32 12.73 28.19
C GLU A 636 40.89 13.39 29.51
N ALA A 637 40.94 14.71 29.61
CA ALA A 637 40.49 15.46 30.78
C ALA A 637 38.99 15.24 31.08
N LEU A 638 38.15 15.24 30.03
CA LEU A 638 36.70 15.01 30.13
C LEU A 638 36.36 13.55 30.45
N LYS A 639 37.15 12.58 29.95
CA LYS A 639 36.99 11.16 30.26
C LYS A 639 37.20 10.87 31.75
N ASN A 640 38.02 11.67 32.43
CA ASN A 640 38.27 11.57 33.87
C ASN A 640 37.20 12.23 34.74
N THR A 641 36.27 12.99 34.16
CA THR A 641 35.20 13.71 34.89
C THR A 641 33.79 13.18 34.61
N ALA A 642 33.58 12.38 33.57
CA ALA A 642 32.27 11.88 33.17
C ALA A 642 32.01 10.42 33.61
N THR A 643 31.65 10.20 34.87
CA THR A 643 30.87 9.02 35.26
C THR A 643 29.38 9.35 35.12
N GLY A 644 28.80 8.92 33.99
CA GLY A 644 27.40 8.54 33.85
C GLY A 644 26.36 9.66 33.86
N THR A 645 25.69 9.86 32.73
CA THR A 645 24.24 10.16 32.69
C THR A 645 23.76 9.98 31.26
N GLU A 646 23.42 8.73 30.88
CA GLU A 646 22.45 8.54 29.81
C GLU A 646 21.09 8.94 30.39
N ALA A 647 20.59 10.10 29.97
CA ALA A 647 19.19 10.43 30.16
C ALA A 647 18.37 9.53 29.21
N VAL A 648 18.04 8.33 29.69
CA VAL A 648 16.99 7.52 29.08
C VAL A 648 15.71 8.33 29.22
N LYS A 649 15.22 8.91 28.11
CA LYS A 649 13.83 9.34 28.04
C LYS A 649 13.00 8.10 28.34
N GLN A 650 12.42 8.02 29.53
CA GLN A 650 11.47 6.98 29.90
C GLN A 650 10.25 7.14 29.00
N ASP A 651 9.80 6.02 28.42
CA ASP A 651 8.59 6.05 27.62
C ASP A 651 7.43 6.46 28.54
N VAL A 652 6.77 7.58 28.24
CA VAL A 652 5.75 8.22 29.11
C VAL A 652 4.63 7.25 29.49
N TRP A 653 4.32 6.27 28.65
CA TRP A 653 3.30 5.25 28.92
C TRP A 653 3.72 4.26 30.03
N ARG A 654 5.02 4.13 30.34
CA ARG A 654 5.53 3.34 31.46
C ARG A 654 5.25 3.98 32.82
N GLU A 655 5.00 5.29 32.85
CA GLU A 655 4.61 6.01 34.08
C GLU A 655 3.16 5.72 34.50
N GLU A 656 2.37 5.06 33.65
CA GLU A 656 1.00 4.67 33.95
C GLU A 656 0.97 3.63 35.09
N PRO A 657 0.38 3.95 36.26
CA PRO A 657 0.38 3.05 37.41
C PRO A 657 -0.47 1.79 37.21
N MET A 658 -1.50 1.83 36.35
CA MET A 658 -2.36 0.66 36.10
C MET A 658 -1.80 -0.26 35.01
N VAL A 659 -1.50 -1.50 35.38
CA VAL A 659 -0.98 -2.51 34.42
C VAL A 659 -1.97 -2.78 33.29
N GLU A 660 -3.27 -2.71 33.54
CA GLU A 660 -4.32 -2.85 32.52
C GLU A 660 -4.17 -1.81 31.42
N LYS A 661 -3.87 -0.57 31.80
CA LYS A 661 -3.67 0.53 30.85
C LYS A 661 -2.36 0.39 30.08
N ARG A 662 -1.30 -0.11 30.71
CA ARG A 662 -0.04 -0.46 30.02
C ARG A 662 -0.22 -1.59 29.01
N LEU A 663 -0.96 -2.64 29.38
CA LEU A 663 -1.30 -3.75 28.47
C LEU A 663 -2.22 -3.31 27.31
N GLN A 664 -3.23 -2.47 27.58
CA GLN A 664 -4.07 -1.87 26.54
C GLN A 664 -3.24 -1.00 25.58
N TYR A 665 -2.33 -0.18 26.11
CA TYR A 665 -1.42 0.63 25.31
C TYR A 665 -0.51 -0.23 24.43
N ALA A 666 0.14 -1.24 25.02
CA ALA A 666 1.00 -2.19 24.34
C ALA A 666 0.27 -2.86 23.17
N LEU A 667 -0.99 -3.26 23.35
CA LEU A 667 -1.81 -3.80 22.26
C LEU A 667 -2.15 -2.75 21.20
N ILE A 668 -2.73 -1.61 21.57
CA ILE A 668 -3.14 -0.56 20.62
C ILE A 668 -1.95 -0.08 19.78
N LYS A 669 -0.76 0.00 20.37
CA LYS A 669 0.48 0.39 19.67
C LYS A 669 1.22 -0.79 19.04
N GLY A 670 0.80 -2.03 19.30
CA GLY A 670 1.48 -3.24 18.83
C GLY A 670 2.91 -3.37 19.35
N VAL A 671 3.18 -2.87 20.56
CA VAL A 671 4.51 -2.87 21.19
C VAL A 671 4.61 -4.09 22.11
N GLY A 672 5.61 -4.94 21.87
CA GLY A 672 5.90 -6.12 22.70
C GLY A 672 6.97 -5.87 23.76
N ASP A 673 7.47 -4.64 23.87
CA ASP A 673 8.48 -4.22 24.83
C ASP A 673 7.85 -4.22 26.23
N HIS A 674 8.53 -4.80 27.23
CA HIS A 674 8.03 -4.98 28.61
C HIS A 674 6.78 -5.85 28.78
N LEU A 675 6.28 -6.49 27.71
CA LEU A 675 5.06 -7.30 27.76
C LEU A 675 5.17 -8.44 28.80
N GLU A 676 6.34 -9.06 28.93
CA GLU A 676 6.60 -10.10 29.94
C GLU A 676 6.54 -9.54 31.38
N GLU A 677 7.07 -8.33 31.61
CA GLU A 677 7.06 -7.66 32.91
C GLU A 677 5.64 -7.28 33.32
N ASP A 678 4.89 -6.67 32.40
CA ASP A 678 3.51 -6.24 32.66
C ASP A 678 2.58 -7.45 32.84
N LEU A 679 2.75 -8.53 32.07
CA LEU A 679 1.98 -9.76 32.27
C LEU A 679 2.32 -10.43 33.61
N ALA A 680 3.59 -10.43 34.03
CA ALA A 680 3.99 -10.97 35.33
C ALA A 680 3.42 -10.16 36.51
N GLU A 681 3.21 -8.85 36.34
CA GLU A 681 2.49 -8.02 37.30
C GLU A 681 0.98 -8.32 37.29
N ALA A 682 0.36 -8.40 36.10
CA ALA A 682 -1.06 -8.72 35.95
C ALA A 682 -1.43 -10.09 36.54
N VAL A 683 -0.57 -11.11 36.39
CA VAL A 683 -0.77 -12.44 36.98
C VAL A 683 -0.93 -12.41 38.51
N LYS A 684 -0.39 -11.40 39.19
CA LYS A 684 -0.56 -11.23 40.64
C LYS A 684 -1.90 -10.58 41.03
N LEU A 685 -2.52 -9.87 40.09
CA LEU A 685 -3.76 -9.11 40.30
C LEU A 685 -5.00 -9.90 39.89
N TYR A 686 -4.88 -10.79 38.90
CA TYR A 686 -5.99 -11.56 38.36
C TYR A 686 -6.02 -12.98 38.94
N PRO A 687 -7.21 -13.54 39.26
CA PRO A 687 -7.32 -14.87 39.87
C PRO A 687 -6.82 -16.01 38.98
N LYS A 688 -6.99 -15.88 37.66
CA LYS A 688 -6.51 -16.84 36.66
C LYS A 688 -5.81 -16.12 35.52
N ALA A 689 -4.81 -16.77 34.92
CA ALA A 689 -4.13 -16.24 33.74
C ALA A 689 -5.07 -16.00 32.54
N VAL A 690 -6.16 -16.78 32.43
CA VAL A 690 -7.21 -16.59 31.40
C VAL A 690 -7.96 -15.28 31.59
N ASP A 691 -8.16 -14.82 32.83
CA ASP A 691 -8.90 -13.59 33.12
C ASP A 691 -8.14 -12.34 32.61
N ILE A 692 -6.80 -12.44 32.46
CA ILE A 692 -5.96 -11.39 31.87
C ILE A 692 -6.20 -11.30 30.35
N ILE A 693 -6.41 -12.45 29.70
CA ILE A 693 -6.75 -12.53 28.29
C ILE A 693 -8.14 -11.95 28.08
N GLU A 694 -9.14 -12.45 28.80
CA GLU A 694 -10.55 -12.05 28.64
C GLU A 694 -10.84 -10.62 29.13
N GLY A 695 -10.03 -10.07 30.04
CA GLY A 695 -10.14 -8.71 30.55
C GLY A 695 -9.26 -7.71 29.79
N PRO A 696 -8.13 -7.25 30.37
CA PRO A 696 -7.37 -6.11 29.86
C PRO A 696 -6.86 -6.29 28.42
N LEU A 697 -6.50 -7.51 28.02
CA LEU A 697 -6.02 -7.77 26.66
C LEU A 697 -7.16 -7.71 25.63
N MET A 698 -8.29 -8.38 25.88
CA MET A 698 -9.47 -8.28 25.01
C MET A 698 -10.05 -6.86 24.94
N GLU A 699 -10.02 -6.09 26.04
CA GLU A 699 -10.40 -4.68 26.00
C GLU A 699 -9.52 -3.86 25.05
N GLY A 700 -8.20 -4.12 25.05
CA GLY A 700 -7.27 -3.52 24.09
C GLY A 700 -7.60 -3.89 22.64
N MET A 701 -7.91 -5.16 22.38
CA MET A 701 -8.30 -5.64 21.05
C MET A 701 -9.64 -5.07 20.56
N ASN A 702 -10.62 -4.93 21.46
CA ASN A 702 -11.89 -4.29 21.15
C ASN A 702 -11.69 -2.83 20.73
N ARG A 703 -10.81 -2.11 21.43
CA ARG A 703 -10.45 -0.73 21.08
C ARG A 703 -9.76 -0.63 19.72
N VAL A 704 -8.91 -1.59 19.37
CA VAL A 704 -8.30 -1.70 18.03
C VAL A 704 -9.35 -1.88 16.95
N GLY A 705 -10.34 -2.75 17.18
CA GLY A 705 -11.48 -2.91 16.29
C GLY A 705 -12.24 -1.59 16.08
N GLU A 706 -12.57 -0.88 17.16
CA GLU A 706 -13.22 0.44 17.08
C GLU A 706 -12.41 1.47 16.29
N LEU A 707 -11.08 1.52 16.49
CA LEU A 707 -10.20 2.46 15.80
C LEU A 707 -10.09 2.14 14.30
N PHE A 708 -10.03 0.86 13.93
CA PHE A 708 -10.04 0.43 12.53
C PHE A 708 -11.37 0.78 11.85
N GLY A 709 -12.51 0.45 12.47
CA GLY A 709 -13.83 0.77 11.92
C GLY A 709 -14.12 2.27 11.80
N ALA A 710 -13.47 3.09 12.64
CA ALA A 710 -13.52 4.55 12.55
C ALA A 710 -12.53 5.15 11.53
N GLY A 711 -11.74 4.34 10.83
CA GLY A 711 -10.70 4.80 9.90
C GLY A 711 -9.51 5.49 10.57
N LYS A 712 -9.33 5.32 11.88
CA LYS A 712 -8.21 5.89 12.68
C LYS A 712 -7.03 4.93 12.79
N MET A 713 -7.22 3.69 12.36
CA MET A 713 -6.22 2.64 12.30
C MET A 713 -6.37 1.93 10.96
N PHE A 714 -5.28 1.43 10.39
CA PHE A 714 -5.30 0.74 9.10
C PHE A 714 -4.75 -0.69 9.21
N LEU A 715 -4.95 -1.49 8.17
CA LEU A 715 -4.80 -2.96 8.23
C LEU A 715 -3.41 -3.41 8.73
N PRO A 716 -2.28 -2.90 8.20
CA PRO A 716 -0.95 -3.12 8.79
C PRO A 716 -0.85 -2.89 10.31
N GLN A 717 -1.48 -1.84 10.84
CA GLN A 717 -1.45 -1.56 12.28
C GLN A 717 -2.29 -2.60 13.06
N VAL A 718 -3.41 -3.06 12.49
CA VAL A 718 -4.24 -4.11 13.08
C VAL A 718 -3.48 -5.43 13.17
N VAL A 719 -2.78 -5.81 12.08
CA VAL A 719 -1.91 -7.00 12.03
C VAL A 719 -0.82 -6.92 13.11
N LYS A 720 -0.21 -5.75 13.30
CA LYS A 720 0.80 -5.51 14.34
C LYS A 720 0.24 -5.78 15.75
N THR A 721 -0.95 -5.25 16.07
CA THR A 721 -1.62 -5.48 17.36
C THR A 721 -1.93 -6.96 17.60
N ALA A 722 -2.37 -7.68 16.56
CA ALA A 722 -2.61 -9.12 16.58
C ALA A 722 -1.42 -9.91 17.13
N ARG A 723 -0.22 -9.56 16.66
CA ARG A 723 1.04 -10.21 17.03
C ARG A 723 1.35 -9.98 18.50
N THR A 724 1.18 -8.76 19.00
CA THR A 724 1.37 -8.44 20.42
C THR A 724 0.39 -9.23 21.29
N MET A 725 -0.87 -9.35 20.88
CA MET A 725 -1.88 -10.18 21.55
C MET A 725 -1.44 -11.65 21.60
N LYS A 726 -1.05 -12.22 20.47
CA LYS A 726 -0.59 -13.61 20.41
C LYS A 726 0.65 -13.84 21.28
N LYS A 727 1.61 -12.92 21.28
CA LYS A 727 2.80 -12.98 22.15
C LYS A 727 2.38 -12.98 23.62
N ALA A 728 1.43 -12.13 24.01
CA ALA A 728 0.89 -12.11 25.37
C ALA A 728 0.26 -13.45 25.76
N VAL A 729 -0.59 -14.01 24.89
CA VAL A 729 -1.19 -15.33 25.10
C VAL A 729 -0.13 -16.42 25.21
N ALA A 730 0.90 -16.40 24.37
CA ALA A 730 2.00 -17.38 24.42
C ALA A 730 2.81 -17.30 25.73
N ILE A 731 2.99 -16.11 26.30
CA ILE A 731 3.64 -15.90 27.60
C ILE A 731 2.76 -16.46 28.74
N LEU A 732 1.44 -16.28 28.65
CA LEU A 732 0.49 -16.78 29.65
C LEU A 732 0.20 -18.28 29.51
N GLN A 733 0.42 -18.88 28.34
CA GLN A 733 0.10 -20.27 28.02
C GLN A 733 0.64 -21.28 29.06
N PRO A 734 1.93 -21.23 29.49
CA PRO A 734 2.45 -22.17 30.49
C PRO A 734 1.74 -22.06 31.85
N LEU A 735 1.31 -20.85 32.24
CA LEU A 735 0.57 -20.60 33.47
C LEU A 735 -0.85 -21.16 33.37
N ILE A 736 -1.51 -20.96 32.22
CA ILE A 736 -2.85 -21.53 31.96
C ILE A 736 -2.80 -23.07 31.97
N GLU A 737 -1.71 -23.65 31.46
CA GLU A 737 -1.50 -25.10 31.46
C GLU A 737 -1.18 -25.66 32.85
N ALA A 738 -0.49 -24.90 33.70
CA ALA A 738 -0.22 -25.24 35.09
C ALA A 738 -1.48 -25.20 35.97
N ASP A 739 -2.43 -24.32 35.67
CA ASP A 739 -3.72 -24.16 36.36
C ASP A 739 -4.81 -25.16 35.91
N LYS A 740 -4.47 -26.16 35.09
CA LYS A 740 -5.48 -27.07 34.49
C LYS A 740 -6.31 -27.85 35.53
N GLN A 741 -7.56 -27.43 35.70
CA GLN A 741 -8.67 -28.20 35.12
C GLN A 741 -9.02 -27.62 33.74
N GLU A 742 -8.75 -28.40 32.69
CA GLU A 742 -9.10 -28.22 31.25
C GLU A 742 -8.97 -26.81 30.59
N GLY A 743 -7.85 -26.61 29.86
CA GLY A 743 -7.83 -26.08 28.49
C GLY A 743 -7.79 -24.56 28.27
N ALA A 744 -6.62 -24.02 27.90
CA ALA A 744 -6.57 -22.82 27.06
C ALA A 744 -7.15 -23.21 25.67
N ARG A 745 -8.42 -22.92 25.42
CA ARG A 745 -9.04 -23.10 24.10
C ARG A 745 -8.93 -21.80 23.31
N SER A 746 -8.79 -21.91 21.98
CA SER A 746 -9.02 -20.77 21.09
C SER A 746 -10.37 -20.12 21.43
N ALA A 747 -10.53 -18.82 21.19
CA ALA A 747 -11.81 -18.12 21.39
C ALA A 747 -12.96 -18.75 20.59
N GLY A 748 -12.63 -19.51 19.55
CA GLY A 748 -13.49 -20.37 18.76
C GLY A 748 -12.78 -20.72 17.44
N LYS A 749 -13.30 -21.69 16.71
CA LYS A 749 -12.84 -22.07 15.38
C LYS A 749 -13.79 -21.52 14.33
N VAL A 750 -13.27 -20.73 13.39
CA VAL A 750 -14.05 -20.04 12.37
C VAL A 750 -13.65 -20.48 10.99
N LEU A 751 -14.61 -21.00 10.23
CA LEU A 751 -14.43 -21.34 8.83
C LEU A 751 -14.73 -20.12 7.96
N MET A 752 -13.79 -19.71 7.12
CA MET A 752 -13.95 -18.57 6.21
C MET A 752 -13.96 -19.07 4.77
N ALA A 753 -14.91 -18.60 3.96
CA ALA A 753 -15.00 -18.95 2.55
C ALA A 753 -15.56 -17.79 1.72
N THR A 754 -14.97 -17.53 0.56
CA THR A 754 -15.64 -16.75 -0.48
C THR A 754 -16.50 -17.72 -1.27
N VAL A 755 -17.80 -17.43 -1.35
CA VAL A 755 -18.78 -18.36 -1.90
C VAL A 755 -18.55 -18.64 -3.39
N LYS A 756 -19.08 -19.77 -3.85
CA LYS A 756 -18.99 -20.23 -5.23
C LYS A 756 -19.38 -19.13 -6.23
N GLY A 757 -18.58 -19.02 -7.30
CA GLY A 757 -18.75 -18.00 -8.35
C GLY A 757 -18.10 -16.65 -8.07
N ASP A 758 -17.44 -16.48 -6.93
CA ASP A 758 -16.76 -15.24 -6.54
C ASP A 758 -15.28 -15.48 -6.22
N VAL A 759 -14.41 -14.72 -6.87
CA VAL A 759 -12.94 -14.78 -6.72
C VAL A 759 -12.39 -13.74 -5.75
N HIS A 760 -13.23 -12.83 -5.27
CA HIS A 760 -12.73 -11.73 -4.44
C HIS A 760 -12.56 -12.22 -2.99
N ASP A 761 -11.31 -12.24 -2.51
CA ASP A 761 -10.97 -12.68 -1.15
C ASP A 761 -10.41 -11.59 -0.25
N ILE A 762 -10.20 -10.37 -0.75
CA ILE A 762 -9.61 -9.28 0.04
C ILE A 762 -10.37 -9.09 1.37
N GLY A 763 -11.70 -8.95 1.31
CA GLY A 763 -12.53 -8.80 2.51
C GLY A 763 -12.48 -10.00 3.45
N LYS A 764 -12.50 -11.23 2.90
CA LYS A 764 -12.35 -12.48 3.66
C LYS A 764 -11.00 -12.53 4.38
N ASN A 765 -9.93 -12.18 3.69
CA ASN A 765 -8.57 -12.19 4.23
C ASN A 765 -8.45 -11.15 5.35
N ILE A 766 -9.05 -9.96 5.18
CA ILE A 766 -9.13 -8.94 6.25
C ILE A 766 -9.87 -9.48 7.48
N VAL A 767 -11.04 -10.09 7.31
CA VAL A 767 -11.80 -10.66 8.44
C VAL A 767 -11.01 -11.80 9.09
N SER A 768 -10.38 -12.66 8.30
CA SER A 768 -9.54 -13.76 8.80
C SER A 768 -8.39 -13.22 9.65
N VAL A 769 -7.72 -12.15 9.17
CA VAL A 769 -6.71 -11.42 9.93
C VAL A 769 -7.30 -10.90 11.24
N VAL A 770 -8.38 -10.11 11.21
CA VAL A 770 -9.01 -9.50 12.40
C VAL A 770 -9.45 -10.55 13.42
N MET A 771 -10.06 -11.63 12.96
CA MET A 771 -10.51 -12.73 13.81
C MET A 771 -9.32 -13.46 14.43
N ALA A 772 -8.26 -13.75 13.66
CA ALA A 772 -7.02 -14.30 14.20
C ALA A 772 -6.38 -13.35 15.24
N CYS A 773 -6.51 -12.02 15.08
CA CYS A 773 -6.07 -11.04 16.08
C CYS A 773 -6.78 -11.21 17.44
N ASN A 774 -8.01 -11.75 17.45
CA ASN A 774 -8.83 -11.95 18.63
C ASN A 774 -8.84 -13.41 19.11
N ASN A 775 -7.75 -14.15 18.84
CA ASN A 775 -7.51 -15.52 19.30
C ASN A 775 -8.50 -16.58 18.75
N TYR A 776 -9.11 -16.32 17.58
CA TYR A 776 -9.87 -17.32 16.84
C TYR A 776 -8.97 -18.17 15.94
N GLU A 777 -9.22 -19.48 15.86
CA GLU A 777 -8.58 -20.38 14.89
C GLU A 777 -9.31 -20.23 13.54
N ILE A 778 -8.59 -19.85 12.47
CA ILE A 778 -9.19 -19.61 11.16
C ILE A 778 -8.89 -20.76 10.21
N ILE A 779 -9.95 -21.33 9.63
CA ILE A 779 -9.87 -22.29 8.53
C ILE A 779 -10.36 -21.59 7.28
N ASP A 780 -9.41 -21.15 6.47
CA ASP A 780 -9.71 -20.48 5.21
C ASP A 780 -9.81 -21.50 4.07
N LEU A 781 -11.00 -21.62 3.47
CA LEU A 781 -11.24 -22.49 2.32
C LEU A 781 -10.90 -21.82 0.98
N GLY A 782 -10.52 -20.54 0.99
CA GLY A 782 -10.20 -19.78 -0.20
C GLY A 782 -11.43 -19.23 -0.94
N VAL A 783 -11.32 -19.19 -2.27
CA VAL A 783 -12.31 -18.60 -3.16
C VAL A 783 -13.10 -19.63 -3.95
N MET A 784 -14.24 -19.20 -4.49
CA MET A 784 -15.10 -20.03 -5.33
C MET A 784 -15.54 -21.34 -4.66
N VAL A 785 -15.71 -21.31 -3.34
CA VAL A 785 -15.90 -22.53 -2.56
C VAL A 785 -17.34 -23.03 -2.69
N PRO A 786 -17.58 -24.27 -3.18
CA PRO A 786 -18.91 -24.85 -3.26
C PRO A 786 -19.56 -25.05 -1.89
N ALA A 787 -20.89 -24.91 -1.81
CA ALA A 787 -21.65 -25.10 -0.58
C ALA A 787 -21.40 -26.47 0.07
N GLU A 788 -21.29 -27.54 -0.73
CA GLU A 788 -21.04 -28.89 -0.24
C GLU A 788 -19.67 -29.00 0.44
N MET A 789 -18.67 -28.28 -0.06
CA MET A 789 -17.33 -28.26 0.52
C MET A 789 -17.31 -27.49 1.85
N ILE A 790 -18.01 -26.34 1.92
CA ILE A 790 -18.18 -25.55 3.14
C ILE A 790 -18.84 -26.42 4.23
N VAL A 791 -19.96 -27.07 3.91
CA VAL A 791 -20.69 -27.96 4.83
C VAL A 791 -19.79 -29.10 5.30
N ARG A 792 -19.13 -29.80 4.35
CA ARG A 792 -18.25 -30.92 4.68
C ARG A 792 -17.12 -30.49 5.62
N LYS A 793 -16.43 -29.39 5.30
CA LYS A 793 -15.31 -28.90 6.10
C LYS A 793 -15.75 -28.36 7.47
N ALA A 794 -16.93 -27.73 7.54
CA ALA A 794 -17.50 -27.32 8.82
C ALA A 794 -17.71 -28.51 9.77
N ILE A 795 -18.16 -29.66 9.25
CA ILE A 795 -18.33 -30.90 10.01
C ILE A 795 -16.98 -31.54 10.38
N GLU A 796 -16.08 -31.70 9.39
CA GLU A 796 -14.76 -32.34 9.60
C GLU A 796 -13.95 -31.62 10.68
N GLU A 797 -13.91 -30.30 10.62
CA GLU A 797 -13.06 -29.47 11.46
C GLU A 797 -13.75 -29.05 12.78
N LYS A 798 -15.05 -29.34 12.91
CA LYS A 798 -15.92 -28.96 14.04
C LYS A 798 -15.85 -27.48 14.35
N VAL A 799 -16.20 -26.67 13.35
CA VAL A 799 -16.11 -25.21 13.45
C VAL A 799 -17.28 -24.64 14.26
N ASP A 800 -17.00 -23.57 15.00
CA ASP A 800 -17.96 -22.89 15.87
C ASP A 800 -18.72 -21.78 15.13
N ILE A 801 -18.14 -21.19 14.07
CA ILE A 801 -18.74 -20.14 13.25
C ILE A 801 -18.35 -20.34 11.77
N ILE A 802 -19.27 -20.01 10.86
CA ILE A 802 -19.00 -19.96 9.42
C ILE A 802 -19.09 -18.52 8.91
N GLY A 803 -18.01 -17.97 8.39
CA GLY A 803 -17.96 -16.68 7.70
C GLY A 803 -18.01 -16.83 6.19
N LEU A 804 -19.00 -16.21 5.56
CA LEU A 804 -19.16 -16.20 4.10
C LEU A 804 -18.88 -14.79 3.56
N SER A 805 -18.02 -14.72 2.56
CA SER A 805 -17.67 -13.47 1.87
C SER A 805 -18.20 -13.45 0.44
N GLY A 806 -18.62 -12.27 -0.02
CA GLY A 806 -19.07 -12.03 -1.40
C GLY A 806 -18.99 -10.56 -1.78
N LEU A 807 -18.39 -10.27 -2.93
CA LEU A 807 -18.22 -8.94 -3.51
C LEU A 807 -19.11 -8.71 -4.74
N ILE A 808 -19.66 -9.76 -5.36
CA ILE A 808 -20.55 -9.63 -6.51
C ILE A 808 -22.00 -9.96 -6.14
N THR A 809 -22.97 -9.44 -6.87
CA THR A 809 -24.40 -9.66 -6.60
C THR A 809 -24.80 -11.15 -6.65
N PRO A 810 -24.28 -11.99 -7.58
CA PRO A 810 -24.54 -13.44 -7.57
C PRO A 810 -24.12 -14.16 -6.28
N SER A 811 -23.12 -13.65 -5.56
CA SER A 811 -22.65 -14.23 -4.30
C SER A 811 -23.72 -14.24 -3.23
N LEU A 812 -24.67 -13.30 -3.26
CA LEU A 812 -25.77 -13.22 -2.30
C LEU A 812 -26.72 -14.43 -2.42
N GLU A 813 -27.00 -14.86 -3.65
CA GLU A 813 -27.82 -16.06 -3.89
C GLU A 813 -27.09 -17.31 -3.42
N GLU A 814 -25.78 -17.37 -3.65
CA GLU A 814 -24.98 -18.51 -3.24
C GLU A 814 -24.80 -18.59 -1.73
N MET A 815 -24.71 -17.46 -1.02
CA MET A 815 -24.75 -17.44 0.46
C MET A 815 -26.07 -18.01 0.99
N ALA A 816 -27.20 -17.70 0.34
CA ALA A 816 -28.49 -18.30 0.69
C ALA A 816 -28.50 -19.81 0.39
N HIS A 817 -27.87 -20.25 -0.70
CA HIS A 817 -27.71 -21.67 -1.02
C HIS A 817 -26.87 -22.41 0.03
N VAL A 818 -25.75 -21.85 0.49
CA VAL A 818 -24.94 -22.40 1.58
C VAL A 818 -25.77 -22.57 2.86
N ALA A 819 -26.58 -21.57 3.22
CA ALA A 819 -27.49 -21.64 4.35
C ALA A 819 -28.53 -22.77 4.21
N VAL A 820 -29.07 -22.99 3.00
CA VAL A 820 -29.99 -24.12 2.74
C VAL A 820 -29.27 -25.47 2.93
N GLU A 821 -28.04 -25.61 2.42
CA GLU A 821 -27.29 -26.86 2.52
C GLU A 821 -26.84 -27.18 3.95
N LEU A 822 -26.42 -26.18 4.72
CA LEU A 822 -26.10 -26.36 6.14
C LEU A 822 -27.34 -26.82 6.94
N LYS A 823 -28.53 -26.26 6.65
CA LYS A 823 -29.79 -26.72 7.25
C LYS A 823 -30.13 -28.16 6.85
N ARG A 824 -29.95 -28.51 5.58
CA ARG A 824 -30.15 -29.89 5.09
C ARG A 824 -29.22 -30.89 5.78
N ALA A 825 -28.01 -30.46 6.13
CA ALA A 825 -27.05 -31.24 6.91
C ALA A 825 -27.36 -31.29 8.43
N GLY A 826 -28.40 -30.59 8.89
CA GLY A 826 -28.80 -30.56 10.31
C GLY A 826 -27.85 -29.77 11.21
N LEU A 827 -27.17 -28.77 10.67
CA LEU A 827 -26.24 -27.90 11.40
C LEU A 827 -26.92 -26.60 11.82
N ASP A 828 -26.64 -26.15 13.03
CA ASP A 828 -27.12 -24.88 13.61
C ASP A 828 -25.96 -23.90 13.91
N ILE A 829 -24.82 -24.06 13.22
CA ILE A 829 -23.60 -23.28 13.42
C ILE A 829 -23.86 -21.81 13.01
N PRO A 830 -23.61 -20.78 13.84
CA PRO A 830 -23.81 -19.39 13.45
C PRO A 830 -23.10 -19.00 12.13
N ILE A 831 -23.81 -18.28 11.26
CA ILE A 831 -23.27 -17.76 9.99
C ILE A 831 -23.03 -16.24 10.11
N MET A 832 -21.83 -15.79 9.75
CA MET A 832 -21.50 -14.39 9.52
C MET A 832 -21.43 -14.10 8.02
N ILE A 833 -22.25 -13.17 7.54
CA ILE A 833 -22.33 -12.75 6.14
C ILE A 833 -21.61 -11.40 5.98
N GLY A 834 -20.61 -11.32 5.10
CA GLY A 834 -19.88 -10.07 4.83
C GLY A 834 -19.47 -9.90 3.37
N GLY A 835 -18.98 -8.71 3.03
CA GLY A 835 -18.53 -8.34 1.68
C GLY A 835 -19.34 -7.19 1.08
N ALA A 836 -18.80 -6.54 0.05
CA ALA A 836 -19.23 -5.22 -0.41
C ALA A 836 -20.69 -5.16 -0.88
N THR A 837 -21.22 -6.25 -1.43
CA THR A 837 -22.61 -6.34 -1.90
C THR A 837 -23.59 -6.82 -0.84
N THR A 838 -23.11 -7.22 0.34
CA THR A 838 -23.94 -7.78 1.40
C THR A 838 -24.63 -6.73 2.25
N SER A 839 -25.76 -7.09 2.85
CA SER A 839 -26.43 -6.21 3.80
C SER A 839 -27.27 -6.92 4.85
N LYS A 840 -27.61 -6.14 5.87
CA LYS A 840 -28.51 -6.55 6.95
C LYS A 840 -29.90 -6.88 6.44
N LEU A 841 -30.42 -6.08 5.51
CA LEU A 841 -31.76 -6.28 4.97
C LEU A 841 -31.82 -7.52 4.07
N HIS A 842 -30.85 -7.72 3.18
CA HIS A 842 -30.80 -8.92 2.35
C HIS A 842 -30.66 -10.18 3.20
N THR A 843 -29.77 -10.15 4.19
CA THR A 843 -29.59 -11.25 5.15
C THR A 843 -30.90 -11.60 5.85
N ALA A 844 -31.64 -10.59 6.34
CA ALA A 844 -32.92 -10.78 7.02
C ALA A 844 -34.03 -11.34 6.11
N LEU A 845 -34.04 -10.97 4.81
CA LEU A 845 -35.07 -11.36 3.85
C LEU A 845 -34.79 -12.69 3.14
N LYS A 846 -33.52 -13.02 2.85
CA LYS A 846 -33.16 -14.08 1.91
C LYS A 846 -32.34 -15.21 2.52
N ILE A 847 -31.48 -14.93 3.51
CA ILE A 847 -30.54 -15.92 4.06
C ILE A 847 -31.03 -16.46 5.42
N ALA A 848 -31.30 -15.58 6.38
CA ALA A 848 -31.75 -15.98 7.72
C ALA A 848 -33.01 -16.89 7.71
N PRO A 849 -34.04 -16.65 6.88
CA PRO A 849 -35.25 -17.49 6.87
C PRO A 849 -35.01 -18.94 6.43
N VAL A 850 -33.92 -19.22 5.70
CA VAL A 850 -33.69 -20.54 5.11
C VAL A 850 -32.77 -21.45 5.93
N TYR A 851 -32.08 -20.94 6.96
CA TYR A 851 -31.04 -21.70 7.69
C TYR A 851 -31.50 -22.36 9.00
N GLY A 852 -32.32 -21.70 9.82
CA GLY A 852 -32.73 -22.22 11.14
C GLY A 852 -31.80 -21.82 12.29
N GLY A 853 -30.48 -21.80 12.09
CA GLY A 853 -29.50 -21.23 13.03
C GLY A 853 -29.31 -19.70 12.91
N PRO A 854 -28.53 -19.06 13.80
CA PRO A 854 -28.24 -17.62 13.73
C PRO A 854 -27.53 -17.22 12.44
N VAL A 855 -28.01 -16.18 11.76
CA VAL A 855 -27.34 -15.57 10.59
C VAL A 855 -27.20 -14.08 10.83
N ILE A 856 -25.97 -13.56 10.78
CA ILE A 856 -25.66 -12.17 11.12
C ILE A 856 -24.98 -11.51 9.93
N HIS A 857 -25.50 -10.35 9.52
CA HIS A 857 -24.78 -9.46 8.62
C HIS A 857 -23.68 -8.69 9.35
N MET A 858 -22.47 -8.76 8.81
CA MET A 858 -21.29 -8.05 9.25
C MET A 858 -20.99 -6.91 8.29
N LYS A 859 -21.22 -5.68 8.73
CA LYS A 859 -20.94 -4.47 7.93
C LYS A 859 -19.45 -4.15 7.87
N ASP A 860 -18.73 -4.43 8.95
CA ASP A 860 -17.35 -4.01 9.16
C ASP A 860 -16.55 -5.18 9.72
N ALA A 861 -15.42 -5.47 9.10
CA ALA A 861 -14.54 -6.56 9.48
C ALA A 861 -14.07 -6.45 10.95
N SER A 862 -13.93 -5.24 11.49
CA SER A 862 -13.56 -5.00 12.89
C SER A 862 -14.56 -5.58 13.90
N GLN A 863 -15.83 -5.71 13.51
CA GLN A 863 -16.90 -6.13 14.42
C GLN A 863 -17.01 -7.65 14.51
N ASN A 864 -16.40 -8.39 13.58
CA ASN A 864 -16.54 -9.85 13.49
C ASN A 864 -16.12 -10.54 14.80
N ALA A 865 -15.00 -10.15 15.39
CA ALA A 865 -14.51 -10.76 16.62
C ALA A 865 -15.43 -10.49 17.82
N LEU A 866 -15.90 -9.25 17.96
CA LEU A 866 -16.83 -8.84 19.02
C LEU A 866 -18.16 -9.60 18.93
N VAL A 867 -18.69 -9.76 17.72
CA VAL A 867 -19.93 -10.49 17.48
C VAL A 867 -19.73 -11.99 17.72
N ALA A 868 -18.59 -12.56 17.30
CA ALA A 868 -18.26 -13.95 17.56
C ALA A 868 -18.20 -14.25 19.05
N ALA A 869 -17.57 -13.38 19.85
CA ALA A 869 -17.48 -13.55 21.30
C ALA A 869 -18.87 -13.61 21.96
N ARG A 870 -19.81 -12.79 21.50
CA ARG A 870 -21.21 -12.82 21.98
C ARG A 870 -21.96 -14.08 21.55
N LEU A 871 -21.72 -14.56 20.33
CA LEU A 871 -22.38 -15.76 19.81
C LEU A 871 -21.93 -17.03 20.54
N LEU A 872 -20.65 -17.09 20.93
CA LEU A 872 -20.06 -18.25 21.59
C LEU A 872 -20.22 -18.23 23.12
N ASN A 873 -20.50 -17.08 23.73
CA ASN A 873 -20.74 -16.99 25.17
C ASN A 873 -22.16 -17.47 25.53
N PRO A 874 -22.32 -18.57 26.32
CA PRO A 874 -23.63 -19.15 26.65
C PRO A 874 -24.59 -18.20 27.37
N GLU A 875 -24.08 -17.28 28.19
CA GLU A 875 -24.88 -16.35 28.98
C GLU A 875 -25.47 -15.22 28.13
N SER A 876 -24.73 -14.75 27.12
CA SER A 876 -25.13 -13.61 26.28
C SER A 876 -25.70 -14.00 24.91
N SER A 877 -25.42 -15.23 24.43
CA SER A 877 -25.79 -15.69 23.09
C SER A 877 -27.30 -15.74 22.89
N SER A 878 -28.04 -16.27 23.87
CA SER A 878 -29.51 -16.39 23.79
C SER A 878 -30.19 -15.01 23.65
N GLU A 879 -29.80 -14.04 24.49
CA GLU A 879 -30.34 -12.68 24.44
C GLU A 879 -29.95 -11.98 23.12
N PHE A 880 -28.71 -12.16 22.66
CA PHE A 880 -28.23 -11.58 21.43
C PHE A 880 -28.99 -12.09 20.20
N VAL A 881 -29.19 -13.41 20.11
CA VAL A 881 -29.92 -14.07 19.01
C VAL A 881 -31.40 -13.68 19.02
N GLU A 882 -32.03 -13.60 20.20
CA GLU A 882 -33.44 -13.17 20.31
C GLU A 882 -33.61 -11.73 19.81
N ARG A 883 -32.73 -10.82 20.23
CA ARG A 883 -32.73 -9.42 19.77
C ARG A 883 -32.52 -9.32 18.26
N LEU A 884 -31.57 -10.07 17.71
CA LEU A 884 -31.30 -10.11 16.28
C LEU A 884 -32.52 -10.62 15.49
N ASN A 885 -33.14 -11.70 15.96
CA ASN A 885 -34.31 -12.28 15.31
C ASN A 885 -35.49 -11.30 15.28
N LYS A 886 -35.72 -10.59 16.39
CA LYS A 886 -36.74 -9.53 16.47
C LYS A 886 -36.44 -8.39 15.49
N GLU A 887 -35.18 -7.94 15.42
CA GLU A 887 -34.78 -6.91 14.47
C GLU A 887 -35.00 -7.35 13.01
N TYR A 888 -34.64 -8.59 12.68
CA TYR A 888 -34.85 -9.14 11.35
C TYR A 888 -36.32 -9.31 11.01
N GLU A 889 -37.16 -9.67 11.99
CA GLU A 889 -38.61 -9.72 11.84
C GLU A 889 -39.20 -8.32 11.57
N GLU A 890 -38.77 -7.30 12.31
CA GLU A 890 -39.17 -5.92 12.05
C GLU A 890 -38.76 -5.44 10.64
N LEU A 891 -37.55 -5.76 10.20
CA LEU A 891 -37.07 -5.45 8.84
C LEU A 891 -37.90 -6.16 7.77
N ARG A 892 -38.27 -7.42 7.99
CA ARG A 892 -39.17 -8.18 7.10
C ARG A 892 -40.56 -7.54 7.05
N LEU A 893 -41.14 -7.20 8.20
CA LEU A 893 -42.46 -6.58 8.29
C LEU A 893 -42.50 -5.21 7.60
N LYS A 894 -41.50 -4.34 7.85
CA LYS A 894 -41.37 -3.01 7.22
C LYS A 894 -41.19 -3.07 5.70
N ASN A 895 -40.59 -4.13 5.16
CA ASN A 895 -40.44 -4.29 3.71
C ASN A 895 -41.61 -5.04 3.04
N SER A 896 -42.28 -5.95 3.75
CA SER A 896 -43.50 -6.61 3.26
C SER A 896 -44.64 -5.60 3.00
N THR A 897 -44.62 -4.46 3.70
CA THR A 897 -45.57 -3.35 3.55
C THR A 897 -45.23 -2.36 2.43
N LYS A 898 -44.07 -2.52 1.75
CA LYS A 898 -43.56 -1.57 0.73
C LYS A 898 -43.59 -2.07 -0.72
N GLN A 899 -44.18 -3.23 -1.03
CA GLN A 899 -44.57 -3.52 -2.42
C GLN A 899 -45.82 -2.71 -2.77
N VAL A 900 -45.64 -1.42 -3.06
CA VAL A 900 -46.68 -0.65 -3.76
C VAL A 900 -46.67 -1.13 -5.20
N LYS A 901 -47.68 -1.92 -5.59
CA LYS A 901 -47.97 -2.14 -7.00
C LYS A 901 -48.26 -0.78 -7.62
N THR A 902 -47.31 -0.24 -8.36
CA THR A 902 -47.54 0.94 -9.17
C THR A 902 -48.45 0.55 -10.32
N VAL A 903 -49.39 1.45 -10.63
CA VAL A 903 -50.29 1.33 -11.79
C VAL A 903 -49.86 2.35 -12.84
N SER A 904 -50.32 2.20 -14.08
CA SER A 904 -50.05 3.18 -15.13
C SER A 904 -50.53 4.59 -14.72
N LEU A 905 -49.92 5.64 -15.29
CA LEU A 905 -50.30 7.03 -14.96
C LEU A 905 -51.80 7.28 -15.17
N GLU A 906 -52.39 6.73 -16.23
CA GLU A 906 -53.84 6.81 -16.50
C GLU A 906 -54.68 6.16 -15.39
N GLU A 907 -54.21 5.03 -14.86
CA GLU A 907 -54.91 4.26 -13.82
C GLU A 907 -54.75 4.90 -12.43
N ALA A 908 -53.60 5.53 -12.16
CA ALA A 908 -53.38 6.35 -10.97
C ALA A 908 -54.27 7.62 -10.99
N GLN A 909 -54.42 8.27 -12.15
CA GLN A 909 -55.27 9.44 -12.32
C GLN A 909 -56.77 9.10 -12.18
N LYS A 910 -57.20 7.93 -12.66
CA LYS A 910 -58.56 7.41 -12.43
C LYS A 910 -58.86 7.18 -10.95
N ASN A 911 -57.87 6.68 -10.21
CA ASN A 911 -57.96 6.41 -8.77
C ASN A 911 -57.53 7.60 -7.91
N LYS A 912 -57.56 8.83 -8.44
CA LYS A 912 -57.18 10.02 -7.68
C LYS A 912 -57.99 10.12 -6.39
N LEU A 913 -57.32 10.31 -5.26
CA LEU A 913 -57.98 10.48 -3.97
C LEU A 913 -58.84 11.76 -4.02
N ASN A 914 -60.14 11.62 -3.82
CA ASN A 914 -61.04 12.77 -3.73
C ASN A 914 -61.03 13.28 -2.29
N LEU A 915 -60.11 14.20 -1.99
CA LEU A 915 -59.88 14.71 -0.63
C LEU A 915 -60.99 15.62 -0.08
N TRP A 916 -62.11 15.77 -0.82
CA TRP A 916 -63.19 16.71 -0.51
C TRP A 916 -64.59 16.13 -0.81
N SER A 917 -64.79 14.82 -0.64
CA SER A 917 -66.12 14.20 -0.65
C SER A 917 -66.66 14.01 0.77
#